data_AF-A0A1A9ZEV5-F1
#
_entry.id   AF-A0A1A9ZEV5-F1
#
_cell.length_a   1.000
_cell.length_b   1.000
_cell.length_c   1.000
_cell.angle_alpha   90.00
_cell.angle_beta   90.00
_cell.angle_gamma   90.00
#
_symmetry.space_group_name_H-M   'P 1'
#
loop_
_entity.id
_entity.type
_entity.pdbx_description
1 polymer ?
#
loop_
_entity_poly.entity_id
_entity_poly.type
_entity_poly.pdbx_seq_one_letter_code
_entity_poly.pdbx_strand_id
1 'polypeptide(L)'
;MSKQRKTNLIGSENRTRVFLYLQPKAIKYPSADNILVNVVIEHPLRPITRLSDKRKPENVINVNTFDEEKPTFSIILEQDSYADIEACVDSPLTVTLYEQPIRDDVSEISRESRSSQKLQGKAKAQGYLDLFPYFTKKRIMLNVNVFLYPLDPSDDKITCQMVWDIYSLMPLLKRVNLSNILFITFTSIYNIDGTFLNDYQKLSSALSLRINSSNVEERNEKIFICKYTGFSKEIIIEQTKFCKWENMKDPERNNGNSLAICSQTNFSIHKIFSNVFCSEYFNFNFWSIDINNDYALVCNSLHRFTLTEQMHISLEQYLADGPSEIIVDVFDESKPDNILLQGVIDLSIFMYPNVTACSFAVDLKPPSLLRRSSVPSSPFSPGRKQSSPVSSGRRRSSASPKRKQSEKDLAKPIFAVIKICAQAPITDPPMGAFAFLDNNSINVNMTRDVYRSCGSLKNGDPNIPLKEMQCVESYRQFDDNILYLKKNISEGKFTVADEKQKFCETRDMCNRILPLIACDFNVRYPTNTNAEFTDLMTTVYRELVDRSYQLINLNCENSVINSPIAPSSVQNILVDQISLAKYMRAIGNWDMYQCLLRRLKDQFSASPMLRFYMFIYNLELEEYNLARDYIQTPLNEQDPEGQTFMDKKNPEIENKCENDLLIALNNLCEIEQPKLAVGWMLLYCIYKRHNYQPGISYSRWQYENLIREGLFMEIEYLPRSLWEVFNDFKPFVNTVKGENLWKGIDLLLRLGLYNFAQLVYFEIIDDLTAVERYILNANFKMIAKDLEYFPIVNKFPVDKLPNSAELNAFVNLANGNIEYVRNPSHSSWIQYYASILSIEGLEDTFHFQLGTLRYAFKMLAEKEFEMAIRALDYASDSHGHGLVKSVIKAKALYYLGRLKEAELCLAGGTNYNLFLPNVWAGLALINLRLGENYKALECWKYARSDPTILIDEEILDELSKVDSDNIKLYVDVPASN
;
A
#
# COMPACT_ATOMS: atom_id res chain seq x y z
N MET A 1 19.10 26.20 -41.08
CA MET A 1 20.08 25.66 -42.06
C MET A 1 21.36 25.27 -41.32
N SER A 2 21.57 23.97 -41.11
CA SER A 2 22.85 23.32 -40.80
C SER A 2 22.60 21.81 -40.85
N LYS A 3 23.55 21.07 -41.40
CA LYS A 3 23.38 19.74 -42.02
C LYS A 3 23.14 18.63 -41.00
N GLN A 4 22.06 17.86 -41.21
CA GLN A 4 21.82 16.55 -40.61
C GLN A 4 22.99 15.59 -40.92
N ARG A 5 23.74 15.19 -39.89
CA ARG A 5 24.54 13.97 -39.90
C ARG A 5 23.60 12.80 -39.64
N LYS A 6 23.14 12.15 -40.72
CA LYS A 6 22.63 10.78 -40.67
C LYS A 6 23.81 9.86 -40.33
N THR A 7 23.80 9.28 -39.16
CA THR A 7 24.62 8.13 -38.81
C THR A 7 24.09 6.91 -39.57
N ASN A 8 24.77 6.57 -40.66
CA ASN A 8 24.62 5.28 -41.33
C ASN A 8 25.14 4.19 -40.38
N LEU A 9 24.24 3.39 -39.82
CA LEU A 9 24.56 2.08 -39.27
C LEU A 9 23.81 1.02 -40.08
N ILE A 10 24.57 -0.02 -40.46
CA ILE A 10 24.25 -1.15 -41.34
C ILE A 10 24.49 -0.85 -42.84
N GLY A 11 25.52 -1.51 -43.37
CA GLY A 11 25.92 -1.46 -44.78
C GLY A 11 24.79 -1.89 -45.73
N SER A 12 24.86 -1.36 -46.94
CA SER A 12 23.93 -1.63 -48.04
C SER A 12 24.06 -3.07 -48.56
N GLU A 13 23.41 -4.02 -47.88
CA GLU A 13 23.02 -5.28 -48.52
C GLU A 13 21.58 -5.14 -49.03
N ASN A 14 21.33 -5.56 -50.28
CA ASN A 14 19.99 -5.61 -50.86
C ASN A 14 19.05 -6.41 -49.93
N ARG A 15 18.15 -5.71 -49.25
CA ARG A 15 17.14 -6.35 -48.38
C ARG A 15 16.25 -7.26 -49.22
N THR A 16 16.16 -8.52 -48.82
CA THR A 16 15.40 -9.54 -49.56
C THR A 16 13.91 -9.28 -49.36
N ARG A 17 13.17 -9.14 -50.47
CA ARG A 17 11.71 -9.02 -50.42
C ARG A 17 11.10 -10.40 -50.15
N VAL A 18 10.23 -10.46 -49.14
CA VAL A 18 9.50 -11.65 -48.73
C VAL A 18 8.00 -11.38 -48.78
N PHE A 19 7.21 -12.43 -48.94
CA PHE A 19 5.75 -12.33 -49.06
C PHE A 19 5.09 -12.98 -47.85
N LEU A 20 4.20 -12.24 -47.21
CA LEU A 20 3.22 -12.78 -46.28
C LEU A 20 1.92 -13.00 -47.04
N TYR A 21 1.49 -14.25 -47.14
CA TYR A 21 0.29 -14.65 -47.86
C TYR A 21 -0.91 -14.67 -46.92
N LEU A 22 -2.01 -14.09 -47.37
CA LEU A 22 -3.28 -14.00 -46.65
C LEU A 22 -4.35 -14.71 -47.48
N GLN A 23 -4.76 -15.90 -47.03
CA GLN A 23 -5.72 -16.72 -47.75
C GLN A 23 -7.01 -16.91 -46.95
N PRO A 24 -8.08 -16.15 -47.22
CA PRO A 24 -9.39 -16.42 -46.66
C PRO A 24 -9.90 -17.80 -47.15
N LYS A 25 -10.37 -18.63 -46.21
CA LYS A 25 -10.87 -19.99 -46.46
C LYS A 25 -12.39 -20.10 -46.37
N ALA A 26 -13.01 -19.37 -45.45
CA ALA A 26 -14.44 -19.37 -45.24
C ALA A 26 -14.91 -18.02 -44.73
N ILE A 27 -16.10 -17.59 -45.16
CA ILE A 27 -16.79 -16.39 -44.68
C ILE A 27 -18.19 -16.83 -44.27
N LYS A 28 -18.55 -16.59 -43.01
CA LYS A 28 -19.90 -16.82 -42.48
C LYS A 28 -20.52 -15.47 -42.17
N TYR A 29 -21.49 -15.08 -43.00
CA TYR A 29 -22.23 -13.83 -42.88
C TYR A 29 -23.74 -14.12 -42.95
N PRO A 30 -24.56 -13.62 -42.01
CA PRO A 30 -26.01 -13.75 -42.10
C PRO A 30 -26.55 -12.75 -43.15
N SER A 31 -26.58 -13.14 -44.43
CA SER A 31 -27.06 -12.27 -45.51
C SER A 31 -28.58 -12.21 -45.61
N ALA A 32 -29.12 -11.05 -45.99
CA ALA A 32 -30.47 -10.91 -46.54
C ALA A 32 -30.44 -10.93 -48.09
N ASP A 33 -31.53 -11.35 -48.73
CA ASP A 33 -31.67 -11.29 -50.19
C ASP A 33 -31.60 -9.82 -50.66
N ASN A 34 -30.92 -9.56 -51.79
CA ASN A 34 -30.73 -8.25 -52.46
C ASN A 34 -29.64 -7.28 -51.93
N ILE A 35 -28.63 -7.77 -51.21
CA ILE A 35 -27.49 -6.94 -50.75
C ILE A 35 -26.16 -7.47 -51.34
N LEU A 36 -25.36 -6.57 -51.91
CA LEU A 36 -23.97 -6.82 -52.29
C LEU A 36 -23.09 -6.58 -51.06
N VAL A 37 -22.34 -7.61 -50.65
CA VAL A 37 -21.46 -7.55 -49.46
C VAL A 37 -20.00 -7.63 -49.89
N ASN A 38 -19.25 -6.57 -49.57
CA ASN A 38 -17.82 -6.49 -49.87
C ASN A 38 -17.01 -6.39 -48.58
N VAL A 39 -15.95 -7.19 -48.47
CA VAL A 39 -14.97 -7.10 -47.39
C VAL A 39 -13.70 -6.44 -47.93
N VAL A 40 -13.29 -5.34 -47.32
CA VAL A 40 -12.09 -4.58 -47.68
C VAL A 40 -11.02 -4.83 -46.64
N ILE A 41 -9.80 -5.11 -47.11
CA ILE A 41 -8.64 -5.36 -46.28
C ILE A 41 -7.68 -4.17 -46.40
N GLU A 42 -7.22 -3.63 -45.29
CA GLU A 42 -6.41 -2.40 -45.26
C GLU A 42 -5.25 -2.53 -44.26
N HIS A 43 -4.08 -2.03 -44.64
CA HIS A 43 -2.90 -1.94 -43.77
C HIS A 43 -2.09 -0.68 -44.13
N PRO A 44 -1.52 0.07 -43.15
CA PRO A 44 -0.83 1.33 -43.41
C PRO A 44 0.50 1.22 -44.18
N LEU A 45 1.23 0.10 -44.08
CA LEU A 45 2.55 -0.07 -44.71
C LEU A 45 2.55 0.05 -46.24
N ARG A 46 1.80 -0.83 -46.94
CA ARG A 46 1.95 -1.10 -48.37
C ARG A 46 0.64 -1.62 -48.99
N PRO A 47 0.42 -1.42 -50.30
CA PRO A 47 -0.76 -1.93 -50.97
C PRO A 47 -0.80 -3.46 -50.92
N ILE A 48 -1.95 -3.98 -50.50
CA ILE A 48 -2.26 -5.42 -50.55
C ILE A 48 -2.54 -5.80 -52.00
N THR A 49 -1.91 -6.87 -52.47
CA THR A 49 -2.06 -7.34 -53.86
C THR A 49 -2.73 -8.70 -53.91
N ARG A 50 -3.84 -8.78 -54.67
CA ARG A 50 -4.49 -10.03 -55.07
C ARG A 50 -3.63 -10.76 -56.11
N LEU A 51 -3.40 -12.06 -55.93
CA LEU A 51 -2.48 -12.84 -56.77
C LEU A 51 -3.06 -13.24 -58.13
N SER A 52 -4.36 -13.03 -58.39
CA SER A 52 -5.04 -13.50 -59.60
C SER A 52 -4.94 -12.56 -60.81
N ASP A 53 -4.51 -11.29 -60.66
CA ASP A 53 -4.48 -10.33 -61.77
C ASP A 53 -3.29 -9.36 -61.77
N LYS A 54 -2.85 -8.98 -62.97
CA LYS A 54 -1.68 -8.15 -63.27
C LYS A 54 -1.59 -6.89 -62.39
N ARG A 55 -0.65 -6.85 -61.44
CA ARG A 55 -0.04 -5.66 -60.77
C ARG A 55 -0.97 -4.51 -60.35
N LYS A 56 -2.28 -4.71 -60.21
CA LYS A 56 -3.21 -3.71 -59.67
C LYS A 56 -3.50 -4.04 -58.20
N PRO A 57 -3.44 -3.06 -57.29
CA PRO A 57 -3.85 -3.27 -55.92
C PRO A 57 -5.36 -3.50 -55.88
N GLU A 58 -5.77 -4.76 -55.71
CA GLU A 58 -7.13 -5.15 -55.38
C GLU A 58 -7.13 -5.75 -53.97
N ASN A 59 -7.86 -5.10 -53.06
CA ASN A 59 -7.93 -5.43 -51.64
C ASN A 59 -9.37 -5.76 -51.18
N VAL A 60 -10.25 -6.09 -52.14
CA VAL A 60 -11.68 -6.32 -51.92
C VAL A 60 -11.99 -7.80 -52.15
N ILE A 61 -12.75 -8.38 -51.22
CA ILE A 61 -13.37 -9.70 -51.35
C ILE A 61 -14.87 -9.47 -51.52
N ASN A 62 -15.42 -9.93 -52.64
CA ASN A 62 -16.87 -9.99 -52.80
C ASN A 62 -17.37 -11.28 -52.12
N VAL A 63 -18.21 -11.12 -51.08
CA VAL A 63 -18.71 -12.26 -50.30
C VAL A 63 -19.66 -13.12 -51.13
N ASN A 64 -20.43 -12.50 -52.05
CA ASN A 64 -21.40 -13.19 -52.89
C ASN A 64 -20.73 -14.12 -53.93
N THR A 65 -19.49 -13.85 -54.35
CA THR A 65 -18.72 -14.68 -55.30
C THR A 65 -17.54 -15.43 -54.64
N PHE A 66 -17.47 -15.40 -53.30
CA PHE A 66 -16.30 -15.90 -52.57
C PHE A 66 -16.02 -17.39 -52.81
N ASP A 67 -17.04 -18.24 -52.82
CA ASP A 67 -16.87 -19.69 -52.97
C ASP A 67 -16.31 -20.08 -54.36
N GLU A 68 -16.55 -19.25 -55.37
CA GLU A 68 -16.02 -19.41 -56.73
C GLU A 68 -14.59 -18.84 -56.86
N GLU A 69 -14.32 -17.69 -56.25
CA GLU A 69 -13.07 -16.94 -56.44
C GLU A 69 -11.94 -17.37 -55.50
N LYS A 70 -12.24 -17.65 -54.22
CA LYS A 70 -11.28 -17.92 -53.12
C LYS A 70 -9.95 -17.16 -53.25
N PRO A 71 -9.99 -15.81 -53.26
CA PRO A 71 -8.83 -14.99 -53.58
C PRO A 71 -7.69 -15.20 -52.59
N THR A 72 -6.45 -15.11 -53.05
CA THR A 72 -5.26 -15.08 -52.17
C THR A 72 -4.60 -13.72 -52.32
N PHE A 73 -4.29 -13.10 -51.18
CA PHE A 73 -3.62 -11.80 -51.11
C PHE A 73 -2.18 -11.97 -50.62
N SER A 74 -1.36 -10.96 -50.90
CA SER A 74 0.00 -10.91 -50.40
C SER A 74 0.38 -9.49 -49.96
N ILE A 75 1.13 -9.43 -48.86
CA ILE A 75 1.84 -8.25 -48.39
C ILE A 75 3.33 -8.44 -48.67
N ILE A 76 3.95 -7.47 -49.33
CA ILE A 76 5.38 -7.47 -49.65
C ILE A 76 6.14 -6.79 -48.53
N LEU A 77 6.95 -7.56 -47.80
CA LEU A 77 7.78 -7.08 -46.69
C LEU A 77 9.26 -7.20 -47.06
N GLU A 78 10.11 -6.39 -46.46
CA GLU A 78 11.57 -6.57 -46.50
C GLU A 78 12.00 -7.41 -45.30
N GLN A 79 12.67 -8.53 -45.56
CA GLN A 79 13.20 -9.40 -44.51
C GLN A 79 14.14 -8.59 -43.60
N ASP A 80 14.00 -8.76 -42.28
CA ASP A 80 14.75 -8.01 -41.25
C ASP A 80 14.57 -6.48 -41.26
N SER A 81 13.56 -5.95 -41.95
CA SER A 81 13.29 -4.51 -41.96
C SER A 81 12.60 -4.06 -40.68
N TYR A 82 13.31 -3.28 -39.86
CA TYR A 82 12.75 -2.70 -38.63
C TYR A 82 11.51 -1.83 -38.92
N ALA A 83 11.49 -1.08 -40.02
CA ALA A 83 10.34 -0.25 -40.38
C ALA A 83 9.07 -1.09 -40.69
N ASP A 84 9.25 -2.25 -41.32
CA ASP A 84 8.13 -3.17 -41.58
C ASP A 84 7.67 -3.88 -40.30
N ILE A 85 8.61 -4.21 -39.41
CA ILE A 85 8.31 -4.77 -38.08
C ILE A 85 7.51 -3.75 -37.28
N GLU A 86 8.04 -2.54 -37.08
CA GLU A 86 7.44 -1.46 -36.28
C GLU A 86 6.00 -1.15 -36.71
N ALA A 87 5.76 -1.02 -38.01
CA ALA A 87 4.42 -0.72 -38.49
C ALA A 87 3.42 -1.89 -38.30
N CYS A 88 3.86 -3.14 -38.40
CA CYS A 88 3.00 -4.31 -38.11
C CYS A 88 2.87 -4.61 -36.62
N VAL A 89 3.78 -4.11 -35.77
CA VAL A 89 3.70 -4.28 -34.31
C VAL A 89 2.53 -3.50 -33.75
N ASP A 90 2.32 -2.25 -34.18
CA ASP A 90 1.29 -1.40 -33.57
C ASP A 90 0.05 -1.19 -34.45
N SER A 91 0.08 -1.68 -35.70
CA SER A 91 -1.05 -1.60 -36.63
C SER A 91 -1.44 -2.98 -37.14
N PRO A 92 -2.49 -3.60 -36.59
CA PRO A 92 -3.07 -4.81 -37.16
C PRO A 92 -3.65 -4.58 -38.57
N LEU A 93 -3.80 -5.66 -39.33
CA LEU A 93 -4.52 -5.65 -40.60
C LEU A 93 -6.00 -5.41 -40.34
N THR A 94 -6.56 -4.33 -40.88
CA THR A 94 -7.96 -3.97 -40.71
C THR A 94 -8.81 -4.69 -41.75
N VAL A 95 -9.92 -5.30 -41.30
CA VAL A 95 -10.89 -5.99 -42.16
C VAL A 95 -12.25 -5.35 -41.95
N THR A 96 -12.81 -4.73 -43.00
CA THR A 96 -14.07 -3.97 -42.90
C THR A 96 -15.09 -4.48 -43.90
N LEU A 97 -16.30 -4.76 -43.41
CA LEU A 97 -17.43 -5.21 -44.20
C LEU A 97 -18.32 -4.03 -44.59
N TYR A 98 -18.60 -3.92 -45.88
CA TYR A 98 -19.46 -2.93 -46.49
C TYR A 98 -20.67 -3.60 -47.11
N GLU A 99 -21.86 -3.05 -46.84
CA GLU A 99 -23.10 -3.43 -47.52
C GLU A 99 -23.50 -2.37 -48.54
N GLN A 100 -23.96 -2.83 -49.69
CA GLN A 100 -24.51 -1.98 -50.74
C GLN A 100 -25.82 -2.60 -51.27
N PRO A 101 -26.92 -1.84 -51.34
CA PRO A 101 -28.16 -2.34 -51.94
C PRO A 101 -27.96 -2.54 -53.45
N ILE A 102 -28.40 -3.67 -53.97
CA ILE A 102 -28.41 -3.94 -55.41
C ILE A 102 -29.50 -3.04 -56.03
N ARG A 103 -29.13 -2.13 -56.94
CA ARG A 103 -30.09 -1.32 -57.70
C ARG A 103 -30.46 -2.07 -58.98
N ASP A 104 -31.75 -2.29 -59.21
CA ASP A 104 -32.29 -3.08 -60.33
C ASP A 104 -32.18 -2.43 -61.73
N ASP A 105 -31.56 -1.25 -61.86
CA ASP A 105 -31.41 -0.56 -63.15
C ASP A 105 -29.93 -0.45 -63.55
N VAL A 106 -29.34 -1.50 -64.11
CA VAL A 106 -28.38 -1.41 -65.23
C VAL A 106 -28.39 -2.72 -66.03
N SER A 107 -29.00 -2.68 -67.21
CA SER A 107 -28.81 -3.65 -68.28
C SER A 107 -27.36 -3.65 -68.79
N GLU A 108 -26.82 -4.86 -69.01
CA GLU A 108 -25.65 -5.19 -69.83
C GLU A 108 -24.61 -4.09 -70.12
N ILE A 109 -23.55 -3.97 -69.29
CA ILE A 109 -22.27 -3.40 -69.76
C ILE A 109 -21.08 -4.22 -69.22
N SER A 110 -20.46 -4.96 -70.16
CA SER A 110 -19.07 -5.45 -70.26
C SER A 110 -18.23 -5.72 -69.01
N ARG A 111 -17.67 -6.93 -68.96
CA ARG A 111 -16.68 -7.47 -68.01
C ARG A 111 -15.29 -6.77 -67.97
N GLU A 112 -15.11 -5.57 -68.52
CA GLU A 112 -13.79 -4.93 -68.65
C GLU A 112 -13.79 -3.45 -68.27
N SER A 113 -14.08 -3.10 -67.01
CA SER A 113 -13.67 -1.80 -66.44
C SER A 113 -13.77 -1.78 -64.91
N ARG A 114 -13.01 -2.63 -64.21
CA ARG A 114 -12.80 -2.48 -62.76
C ARG A 114 -11.47 -1.77 -62.51
N SER A 115 -11.51 -0.44 -62.51
CA SER A 115 -10.46 0.37 -61.87
C SER A 115 -11.11 1.51 -61.12
N SER A 116 -10.82 1.57 -59.82
CA SER A 116 -10.95 2.75 -58.95
C SER A 116 -12.32 3.46 -58.97
N GLN A 117 -13.40 2.75 -58.64
CA GLN A 117 -14.58 3.40 -58.08
C GLN A 117 -14.47 3.35 -56.55
N LYS A 118 -14.58 4.51 -55.89
CA LYS A 118 -14.83 4.59 -54.45
C LYS A 118 -16.01 3.66 -54.14
N LEU A 119 -15.81 2.65 -53.30
CA LEU A 119 -16.89 1.81 -52.79
C LEU A 119 -17.96 2.74 -52.19
N GLN A 120 -19.16 2.77 -52.78
CA GLN A 120 -20.30 3.57 -52.31
C GLN A 120 -21.15 2.82 -51.25
N GLY A 121 -20.59 1.78 -50.62
CA GLY A 121 -21.26 1.00 -49.57
C GLY A 121 -21.13 1.63 -48.18
N LYS A 122 -22.06 1.31 -47.27
CA LYS A 122 -21.97 1.72 -45.85
C LYS A 122 -21.18 0.68 -45.08
N ALA A 123 -20.17 1.11 -44.31
CA ALA A 123 -19.43 0.22 -43.40
C ALA A 123 -20.38 -0.29 -42.30
N LYS A 124 -20.41 -1.60 -42.10
CA LYS A 124 -21.35 -2.27 -41.18
C LYS A 124 -20.67 -2.99 -40.04
N ALA A 125 -19.61 -3.75 -40.35
CA ALA A 125 -18.85 -4.48 -39.34
C ALA A 125 -17.34 -4.35 -39.61
N GLN A 126 -16.54 -4.44 -38.56
CA GLN A 126 -15.09 -4.36 -38.64
C GLN A 126 -14.45 -5.35 -37.67
N GLY A 127 -13.27 -5.83 -38.03
CA GLY A 127 -12.40 -6.60 -37.17
C GLY A 127 -10.95 -6.44 -37.61
N TYR A 128 -10.07 -7.23 -37.02
CA TYR A 128 -8.65 -7.15 -37.34
C TYR A 128 -7.94 -8.49 -37.26
N LEU A 129 -6.75 -8.48 -37.84
CA LEU A 129 -5.83 -9.59 -37.80
C LEU A 129 -4.44 -9.07 -37.39
N ASP A 130 -3.92 -9.56 -36.27
CA ASP A 130 -2.59 -9.22 -35.77
C ASP A 130 -1.51 -9.89 -36.64
N LEU A 131 -0.68 -9.09 -37.31
CA LEU A 131 0.37 -9.59 -38.21
C LEU A 131 1.70 -9.86 -37.48
N PHE A 132 1.88 -9.34 -36.28
CA PHE A 132 3.14 -9.46 -35.55
C PHE A 132 3.56 -10.91 -35.22
N PRO A 133 2.64 -11.85 -34.87
CA PRO A 133 2.99 -13.25 -34.60
C PRO A 133 3.70 -13.97 -35.76
N TYR A 134 3.60 -13.46 -36.99
CA TYR A 134 4.23 -14.06 -38.17
C TYR A 134 5.70 -13.66 -38.36
N PHE A 135 6.21 -12.67 -37.61
CA PHE A 135 7.60 -12.26 -37.62
C PHE A 135 8.47 -13.27 -36.87
N THR A 136 8.77 -14.38 -37.52
CA THR A 136 9.58 -15.47 -36.95
C THR A 136 10.79 -15.80 -37.82
N LYS A 137 11.76 -16.49 -37.20
CA LYS A 137 12.95 -17.02 -37.89
C LYS A 137 12.70 -18.32 -38.67
N LYS A 138 11.49 -18.87 -38.56
CA LYS A 138 11.06 -20.10 -39.23
C LYS A 138 9.99 -19.77 -40.27
N ARG A 139 9.72 -20.72 -41.16
CA ARG A 139 8.53 -20.66 -42.00
C ARG A 139 7.34 -21.01 -41.12
N ILE A 140 6.24 -20.27 -41.26
CA ILE A 140 5.07 -20.46 -40.42
C ILE A 140 3.82 -20.48 -41.30
N MET A 141 2.84 -21.30 -40.92
CA MET A 141 1.49 -21.33 -41.47
C MET A 141 0.53 -21.50 -40.30
N LEU A 142 -0.34 -20.51 -40.09
CA LEU A 142 -1.35 -20.53 -39.02
C LEU A 142 -2.74 -20.35 -39.60
N ASN A 143 -3.69 -21.07 -39.04
CA ASN A 143 -5.11 -20.85 -39.26
C ASN A 143 -5.64 -19.89 -38.18
N VAL A 144 -6.34 -18.83 -38.57
CA VAL A 144 -6.85 -17.80 -37.66
C VAL A 144 -8.32 -17.51 -37.95
N ASN A 145 -9.11 -17.44 -36.88
CA ASN A 145 -10.50 -16.97 -36.93
C ASN A 145 -10.52 -15.46 -36.66
N VAL A 146 -11.05 -14.71 -37.62
CA VAL A 146 -11.26 -13.26 -37.51
C VAL A 146 -12.76 -12.99 -37.39
N PHE A 147 -13.15 -12.29 -36.34
CA PHE A 147 -14.53 -11.86 -36.12
C PHE A 147 -14.65 -10.38 -36.48
N LEU A 148 -15.63 -10.04 -37.32
CA LEU A 148 -16.02 -8.67 -37.61
C LEU A 148 -17.24 -8.34 -36.77
N TYR A 149 -17.10 -7.39 -35.87
CA TYR A 149 -18.16 -6.91 -34.97
C TYR A 149 -18.84 -5.69 -35.58
N PRO A 150 -20.13 -5.48 -35.28
CA PRO A 150 -20.86 -4.34 -35.81
C PRO A 150 -20.23 -3.02 -35.32
N LEU A 151 -20.18 -2.03 -36.21
CA LEU A 151 -19.74 -0.67 -35.88
C LEU A 151 -20.83 0.10 -35.12
N ASP A 152 -22.09 -0.20 -35.42
CA ASP A 152 -23.26 0.33 -34.72
C ASP A 152 -23.73 -0.69 -33.66
N PRO A 153 -23.70 -0.36 -32.35
CA PRO A 153 -24.12 -1.26 -31.29
C PRO A 153 -25.59 -1.68 -31.37
N SER A 154 -26.43 -1.00 -32.16
CA SER A 154 -27.83 -1.37 -32.35
C SER A 154 -28.02 -2.54 -33.34
N ASP A 155 -26.95 -2.96 -34.04
CA ASP A 155 -26.97 -3.94 -35.12
C ASP A 155 -26.43 -5.33 -34.67
N ASP A 156 -26.89 -5.83 -33.51
CA ASP A 156 -26.42 -7.06 -32.84
C ASP A 156 -26.48 -8.34 -33.70
N LYS A 157 -27.19 -8.30 -34.83
CA LYS A 157 -27.34 -9.43 -35.75
C LYS A 157 -26.19 -9.55 -36.75
N ILE A 158 -25.32 -8.55 -36.86
CA ILE A 158 -24.28 -8.46 -37.89
C ILE A 158 -22.91 -8.81 -37.30
N THR A 159 -22.69 -10.10 -37.00
CA THR A 159 -21.33 -10.61 -36.71
C THR A 159 -20.89 -11.51 -37.85
N CYS A 160 -19.77 -11.16 -38.50
CA CYS A 160 -19.18 -11.97 -39.56
C CYS A 160 -18.00 -12.78 -39.00
N GLN A 161 -17.97 -14.08 -39.23
CA GLN A 161 -16.81 -14.91 -38.92
C GLN A 161 -16.05 -15.25 -40.21
N MET A 162 -14.76 -14.98 -40.23
CA MET A 162 -13.87 -15.34 -41.34
C MET A 162 -12.77 -16.28 -40.85
N VAL A 163 -12.46 -17.31 -41.64
CA VAL A 163 -11.34 -18.23 -41.39
C VAL A 163 -10.23 -17.90 -42.38
N TRP A 164 -9.01 -17.71 -41.90
CA TRP A 164 -7.85 -17.32 -42.69
C TRP A 164 -6.71 -18.31 -42.50
N ASP A 165 -6.05 -18.67 -43.61
CA ASP A 165 -4.73 -19.28 -43.58
C ASP A 165 -3.69 -18.21 -43.90
N ILE A 166 -2.73 -18.04 -42.99
CA ILE A 166 -1.68 -17.04 -43.12
C ILE A 166 -0.34 -17.73 -43.04
N TYR A 167 0.48 -17.48 -44.06
CA TYR A 167 1.76 -18.17 -44.18
C TYR A 167 2.81 -17.35 -44.89
N SER A 168 4.07 -17.69 -44.61
CA SER A 168 5.23 -17.17 -45.32
C SER A 168 6.07 -18.32 -45.86
N LEU A 169 6.49 -18.21 -47.13
CA LEU A 169 7.36 -19.22 -47.76
C LEU A 169 8.84 -19.02 -47.38
N MET A 170 9.17 -17.87 -46.81
CA MET A 170 10.47 -17.52 -46.26
C MET A 170 10.28 -16.94 -44.87
N PRO A 171 11.21 -17.17 -43.93
CA PRO A 171 11.11 -16.55 -42.62
C PRO A 171 11.16 -15.02 -42.75
N LEU A 172 10.32 -14.31 -41.99
CA LEU A 172 10.27 -12.84 -42.05
C LEU A 172 11.46 -12.22 -41.31
N LEU A 173 12.00 -12.93 -40.32
CA LEU A 173 13.23 -12.58 -39.62
C LEU A 173 14.33 -13.57 -39.99
N LYS A 174 15.56 -13.08 -40.15
CA LYS A 174 16.74 -13.93 -40.38
C LYS A 174 17.88 -13.53 -39.47
N ARG A 175 18.19 -12.23 -39.38
CA ARG A 175 19.29 -11.69 -38.58
C ARG A 175 18.81 -10.89 -37.36
N VAL A 176 17.69 -10.19 -37.47
CA VAL A 176 17.21 -9.34 -36.37
C VAL A 176 16.71 -10.21 -35.21
N ASN A 177 17.19 -9.88 -34.01
CA ASN A 177 16.71 -10.44 -32.76
C ASN A 177 15.86 -9.40 -32.06
N LEU A 178 14.60 -9.76 -31.81
CA LEU A 178 13.73 -9.02 -30.89
C LEU A 178 14.04 -9.51 -29.48
N SER A 179 14.29 -8.59 -28.57
CA SER A 179 14.66 -8.88 -27.18
C SER A 179 13.53 -8.62 -26.19
N ASN A 180 12.64 -7.66 -26.49
CA ASN A 180 11.56 -7.29 -25.60
C ASN A 180 10.34 -6.75 -26.37
N ILE A 181 9.17 -6.78 -25.72
CA ILE A 181 7.92 -6.18 -26.20
C ILE A 181 7.42 -5.26 -25.08
N LEU A 182 7.14 -4.01 -25.43
CA LEU A 182 6.61 -3.02 -24.52
C LEU A 182 5.16 -2.68 -24.87
N PHE A 183 4.33 -2.47 -23.86
CA PHE A 183 2.98 -1.96 -24.00
C PHE A 183 2.84 -0.69 -23.18
N ILE A 184 2.30 0.35 -23.79
CA ILE A 184 1.93 1.58 -23.11
C ILE A 184 0.42 1.76 -23.28
N THR A 185 -0.31 1.69 -22.17
CA THR A 185 -1.76 1.76 -22.12
C THR A 185 -2.18 3.05 -21.42
N PHE A 186 -2.97 3.88 -22.10
CA PHE A 186 -3.62 5.03 -21.49
C PHE A 186 -5.04 4.62 -21.08
N THR A 187 -5.28 4.50 -19.78
CA THR A 187 -6.55 4.02 -19.24
C THR A 187 -7.59 5.12 -19.32
N SER A 188 -7.50 6.15 -18.47
CA SER A 188 -8.47 7.23 -18.40
C SER A 188 -7.92 8.41 -17.62
N ILE A 189 -8.62 9.55 -17.70
CA ILE A 189 -8.42 10.72 -16.86
C ILE A 189 -9.57 10.78 -15.83
N TYR A 190 -9.26 11.11 -14.58
CA TYR A 190 -10.17 11.11 -13.42
C TYR A 190 -10.18 12.47 -12.72
N ASN A 191 -11.16 12.69 -11.83
CA ASN A 191 -11.37 13.94 -11.08
C ASN A 191 -11.53 15.20 -11.95
N ILE A 192 -12.21 15.05 -13.08
CA ILE A 192 -12.24 16.08 -14.14
C ILE A 192 -13.30 17.14 -13.85
N ASP A 193 -12.91 18.40 -13.98
CA ASP A 193 -13.81 19.55 -13.86
C ASP A 193 -14.84 19.61 -15.01
N GLY A 194 -15.99 20.23 -14.74
CA GLY A 194 -17.10 20.36 -15.71
C GLY A 194 -16.73 21.03 -17.04
N THR A 195 -15.63 21.78 -17.12
CA THR A 195 -15.15 22.44 -18.34
C THR A 195 -14.62 21.45 -19.37
N PHE A 196 -13.81 20.46 -18.96
CA PHE A 196 -13.24 19.46 -19.87
C PHE A 196 -14.28 18.41 -20.30
N LEU A 197 -15.31 18.18 -19.48
CA LEU A 197 -16.40 17.25 -19.79
C LEU A 197 -17.31 17.70 -20.94
N ASN A 198 -17.22 18.95 -21.39
CA ASN A 198 -18.04 19.48 -22.49
C ASN A 198 -17.31 19.44 -23.85
N ASP A 199 -15.98 19.50 -23.86
CA ASP A 199 -15.15 19.54 -25.08
C ASP A 199 -14.29 18.27 -25.28
N TYR A 200 -14.64 17.18 -24.59
CA TYR A 200 -13.82 15.96 -24.52
C TYR A 200 -13.51 15.31 -25.88
N GLN A 201 -14.38 15.47 -26.88
CA GLN A 201 -14.20 14.88 -28.22
C GLN A 201 -13.00 15.45 -28.97
N LYS A 202 -12.54 16.65 -28.60
CA LYS A 202 -11.39 17.32 -29.22
C LYS A 202 -10.09 17.08 -28.45
N LEU A 203 -10.14 16.43 -27.29
CA LEU A 203 -8.97 16.20 -26.46
C LEU A 203 -8.10 15.09 -27.04
N SER A 204 -6.80 15.31 -26.98
CA SER A 204 -5.75 14.34 -27.31
C SER A 204 -4.70 14.35 -26.21
N SER A 205 -4.03 13.22 -26.03
CA SER A 205 -2.91 13.08 -25.10
C SER A 205 -1.68 12.58 -25.86
N ALA A 206 -0.52 13.21 -25.66
CA ALA A 206 0.75 12.73 -26.21
C ALA A 206 1.73 12.39 -25.10
N LEU A 207 2.45 11.27 -25.29
CA LEU A 207 3.53 10.85 -24.41
C LEU A 207 4.86 11.12 -25.11
N SER A 208 5.77 11.81 -24.43
CA SER A 208 7.10 12.13 -24.94
C SER A 208 8.18 11.82 -23.91
N LEU A 209 9.29 11.24 -24.33
CA LEU A 209 10.46 11.03 -23.50
C LEU A 209 11.23 12.35 -23.36
N ARG A 210 11.56 12.71 -22.12
CA ARG A 210 12.49 13.78 -21.79
C ARG A 210 13.70 13.18 -21.08
N ILE A 211 14.88 13.41 -21.64
CA ILE A 211 16.15 12.98 -21.06
C ILE A 211 16.79 14.21 -20.40
N ASN A 212 16.98 14.17 -19.09
CA ASN A 212 17.61 15.27 -18.37
C ASN A 212 19.13 15.24 -18.57
N SER A 213 19.65 15.97 -19.57
CA SER A 213 21.09 16.20 -19.69
C SER A 213 21.55 17.39 -18.82
N SER A 214 22.85 17.46 -18.52
CA SER A 214 23.47 18.57 -17.79
C SER A 214 23.54 19.88 -18.61
N ASN A 215 23.29 19.81 -19.92
CA ASN A 215 23.27 20.97 -20.81
C ASN A 215 21.87 21.62 -20.84
N VAL A 216 21.80 22.91 -20.48
CA VAL A 216 20.53 23.67 -20.38
C VAL A 216 19.77 23.76 -21.71
N GLU A 217 20.45 23.69 -22.86
CA GLU A 217 19.83 23.73 -24.19
C GLU A 217 19.23 22.39 -24.62
N GLU A 218 19.79 21.26 -24.19
CA GLU A 218 19.30 19.89 -24.46
C GLU A 218 18.19 19.46 -23.49
N ARG A 219 18.09 20.10 -22.32
CA ARG A 219 17.08 19.79 -21.26
C ARG A 219 15.61 19.89 -21.69
N ASN A 220 15.32 20.47 -22.86
CA ASN A 220 13.95 20.72 -23.31
C ASN A 220 13.56 19.92 -24.57
N GLU A 221 14.43 19.07 -25.11
CA GLU A 221 14.06 18.26 -26.28
C GLU A 221 13.11 17.12 -25.85
N LYS A 222 11.87 17.17 -26.35
CA LYS A 222 10.86 16.13 -26.16
C LYS A 222 10.89 15.18 -27.34
N ILE A 223 11.17 13.90 -27.09
CA ILE A 223 11.13 12.86 -28.12
C ILE A 223 9.74 12.23 -28.08
N PHE A 224 8.95 12.40 -29.14
CA PHE A 224 7.61 11.82 -29.23
C PHE A 224 7.64 10.29 -29.17
N ILE A 225 6.77 9.69 -28.35
CA ILE A 225 6.59 8.24 -28.24
C ILE A 225 5.29 7.83 -28.94
N CYS A 226 4.15 8.34 -28.45
CA CYS A 226 2.82 7.99 -28.96
C CYS A 226 1.75 9.03 -28.61
N LYS A 227 0.57 8.91 -29.25
CA LYS A 227 -0.58 9.82 -29.09
C LYS A 227 -1.86 9.00 -28.92
N TYR A 228 -2.69 9.39 -27.96
CA TYR A 228 -4.02 8.84 -27.69
C TYR A 228 -5.12 9.85 -28.02
N THR A 229 -6.21 9.36 -28.61
CA THR A 229 -7.34 10.14 -29.15
C THR A 229 -8.69 9.50 -28.79
N GLY A 230 -9.79 10.18 -29.09
CA GLY A 230 -11.13 9.61 -29.00
C GLY A 230 -11.58 9.29 -27.57
N PHE A 231 -11.40 10.23 -26.65
CA PHE A 231 -11.90 10.10 -25.28
C PHE A 231 -13.44 10.00 -25.28
N SER A 232 -14.01 9.16 -24.42
CA SER A 232 -15.45 9.10 -24.14
C SER A 232 -15.74 9.53 -22.71
N LYS A 233 -16.93 10.10 -22.47
CA LYS A 233 -17.40 10.45 -21.13
C LYS A 233 -18.27 9.32 -20.59
N GLU A 234 -17.80 8.62 -19.57
CA GLU A 234 -18.51 7.48 -18.95
C GLU A 234 -18.40 7.56 -17.41
N ILE A 235 -19.36 6.97 -16.71
CA ILE A 235 -19.26 6.74 -15.26
C ILE A 235 -18.21 5.65 -15.01
N ILE A 236 -17.38 5.77 -13.96
CA ILE A 236 -16.23 4.88 -13.73
C ILE A 236 -16.61 3.38 -13.72
N ILE A 237 -17.75 3.00 -13.11
CA ILE A 237 -18.19 1.60 -13.09
C ILE A 237 -18.69 1.07 -14.44
N GLU A 238 -19.20 1.97 -15.29
CA GLU A 238 -19.79 1.64 -16.58
C GLU A 238 -18.73 1.53 -17.69
N GLN A 239 -17.47 1.86 -17.37
CA GLN A 239 -16.39 1.91 -18.34
C GLN A 239 -16.20 0.60 -19.10
N THR A 240 -15.88 0.72 -20.38
CA THR A 240 -15.48 -0.45 -21.19
C THR A 240 -14.25 -1.16 -20.60
N LYS A 241 -14.38 -2.46 -20.27
CA LYS A 241 -13.32 -3.26 -19.62
C LYS A 241 -12.15 -3.63 -20.53
N PHE A 242 -12.28 -3.42 -21.83
CA PHE A 242 -11.36 -3.92 -22.84
C PHE A 242 -10.47 -2.81 -23.38
N CYS A 243 -9.17 -3.09 -23.55
CA CYS A 243 -8.30 -2.12 -24.21
C CYS A 243 -8.40 -2.23 -25.73
N LYS A 244 -8.29 -1.10 -26.42
CA LYS A 244 -8.41 -0.98 -27.88
C LYS A 244 -7.05 -0.66 -28.51
N TRP A 245 -6.88 -1.03 -29.78
CA TRP A 245 -5.74 -0.60 -30.57
C TRP A 245 -5.91 0.87 -30.97
N GLU A 246 -5.01 1.75 -30.52
CA GLU A 246 -5.13 3.19 -30.78
C GLU A 246 -5.05 3.51 -32.28
N ASN A 247 -4.10 2.91 -33.01
CA ASN A 247 -3.93 3.13 -34.46
C ASN A 247 -5.09 2.63 -35.32
N MET A 248 -6.01 1.84 -34.76
CA MET A 248 -7.20 1.37 -35.47
C MET A 248 -8.40 2.29 -35.29
N LYS A 249 -8.33 3.30 -34.42
CA LYS A 249 -9.40 4.28 -34.25
C LYS A 249 -9.53 5.11 -35.52
N ASP A 250 -10.75 5.16 -36.04
CA ASP A 250 -11.10 5.94 -37.22
C ASP A 250 -12.34 6.78 -36.90
N PRO A 251 -12.19 8.11 -36.75
CA PRO A 251 -13.29 9.02 -36.52
C PRO A 251 -14.37 8.97 -37.61
N GLU A 252 -14.00 8.69 -38.88
CA GLU A 252 -14.97 8.60 -39.99
C GLU A 252 -15.89 7.38 -39.85
N ARG A 253 -15.38 6.30 -39.25
CA ARG A 253 -16.12 5.04 -39.02
C ARG A 253 -16.80 5.00 -37.66
N ASN A 254 -16.52 5.97 -36.78
CA ASN A 254 -16.98 6.02 -35.39
C ASN A 254 -16.76 4.69 -34.64
N ASN A 255 -15.64 4.02 -34.91
CA ASN A 255 -15.36 2.68 -34.39
C ASN A 255 -14.76 2.69 -32.97
N GLY A 256 -14.49 3.88 -32.41
CA GLY A 256 -13.81 4.05 -31.13
C GLY A 256 -14.52 3.35 -29.96
N ASN A 257 -15.82 3.11 -30.04
CA ASN A 257 -16.60 2.40 -29.02
C ASN A 257 -16.96 0.95 -29.40
N SER A 258 -16.56 0.48 -30.58
CA SER A 258 -16.88 -0.87 -31.06
C SER A 258 -15.91 -1.92 -30.50
N LEU A 259 -16.41 -3.15 -30.32
CA LEU A 259 -15.57 -4.33 -30.04
C LEU A 259 -14.67 -4.71 -31.23
N ALA A 260 -14.93 -4.15 -32.41
CA ALA A 260 -14.18 -4.36 -33.64
C ALA A 260 -12.66 -4.16 -33.50
N ILE A 261 -12.23 -3.24 -32.62
CA ILE A 261 -10.82 -2.86 -32.44
C ILE A 261 -10.25 -3.31 -31.08
N CYS A 262 -10.95 -4.21 -30.38
CA CYS A 262 -10.56 -4.70 -29.07
C CYS A 262 -9.30 -5.57 -29.12
N SER A 263 -8.25 -5.19 -28.39
CA SER A 263 -6.97 -5.93 -28.29
C SER A 263 -7.06 -7.27 -27.55
N GLN A 264 -8.26 -7.66 -27.08
CA GLN A 264 -8.54 -8.82 -26.21
C GLN A 264 -7.84 -8.78 -24.84
N THR A 265 -7.20 -7.66 -24.49
CA THR A 265 -6.73 -7.36 -23.13
C THR A 265 -7.85 -6.70 -22.34
N ASN A 266 -7.90 -7.00 -21.04
CA ASN A 266 -8.90 -6.47 -20.13
C ASN A 266 -8.26 -5.97 -18.83
N PHE A 267 -8.94 -5.05 -18.15
CA PHE A 267 -8.58 -4.61 -16.81
C PHE A 267 -9.77 -4.76 -15.85
N SER A 268 -9.45 -4.88 -14.57
CA SER A 268 -10.44 -5.04 -13.51
C SER A 268 -10.85 -3.66 -12.99
N ILE A 269 -12.08 -3.22 -13.29
CA ILE A 269 -12.59 -1.90 -12.90
C ILE A 269 -12.48 -1.68 -11.38
N HIS A 270 -12.83 -2.69 -10.58
CA HIS A 270 -12.73 -2.64 -9.11
C HIS A 270 -11.30 -2.51 -8.57
N LYS A 271 -10.28 -2.68 -9.43
CA LYS A 271 -8.86 -2.66 -9.09
C LYS A 271 -8.10 -1.54 -9.82
N ILE A 272 -8.79 -0.60 -10.48
CA ILE A 272 -8.15 0.49 -11.24
C ILE A 272 -7.17 1.30 -10.37
N PHE A 273 -7.54 1.57 -9.11
CA PHE A 273 -6.73 2.34 -8.16
C PHE A 273 -5.92 1.46 -7.19
N SER A 274 -5.95 0.13 -7.38
CA SER A 274 -5.09 -0.80 -6.64
C SER A 274 -3.76 -0.99 -7.38
N ASN A 275 -2.69 -1.19 -6.64
CA ASN A 275 -1.35 -1.39 -7.19
C ASN A 275 -0.83 -0.26 -8.11
N VAL A 276 -1.21 1.01 -7.86
CA VAL A 276 -0.74 2.17 -8.64
C VAL A 276 0.44 2.89 -7.98
N PHE A 277 1.41 3.32 -8.78
CA PHE A 277 2.52 4.16 -8.33
C PHE A 277 2.14 5.63 -8.46
N CYS A 278 2.18 6.34 -7.33
CA CYS A 278 1.74 7.72 -7.23
C CYS A 278 2.91 8.70 -7.39
N SER A 279 2.63 9.87 -7.98
CA SER A 279 3.54 11.00 -7.92
C SER A 279 3.85 11.35 -6.46
N GLU A 280 5.14 11.56 -6.15
CA GLU A 280 5.60 11.82 -4.78
C GLU A 280 4.96 13.09 -4.21
N TYR A 281 4.62 13.07 -2.91
CA TYR A 281 3.99 14.17 -2.16
C TYR A 281 2.54 14.52 -2.55
N PHE A 282 1.90 13.75 -3.43
CA PHE A 282 0.57 14.09 -3.93
C PHE A 282 -0.54 13.19 -3.38
N ASN A 283 -1.60 13.79 -2.84
CA ASN A 283 -2.80 13.07 -2.44
C ASN A 283 -3.82 13.06 -3.58
N PHE A 284 -3.97 11.94 -4.27
CA PHE A 284 -5.01 11.76 -5.28
C PHE A 284 -6.43 11.64 -4.68
N ASN A 285 -6.56 11.55 -3.35
CA ASN A 285 -7.82 11.41 -2.62
C ASN A 285 -8.70 10.27 -3.19
N PHE A 286 -8.11 9.10 -3.45
CA PHE A 286 -8.82 7.95 -4.02
C PHE A 286 -10.10 7.59 -3.24
N TRP A 287 -10.10 7.75 -1.91
CA TRP A 287 -11.26 7.53 -1.05
C TRP A 287 -12.46 8.46 -1.33
N SER A 288 -12.21 9.61 -1.95
CA SER A 288 -13.25 10.59 -2.32
C SER A 288 -13.86 10.33 -3.69
N ILE A 289 -13.34 9.35 -4.45
CA ILE A 289 -13.82 9.00 -5.77
C ILE A 289 -14.98 8.01 -5.61
N ASP A 290 -16.17 8.41 -6.02
CA ASP A 290 -17.32 7.53 -6.06
C ASP A 290 -17.38 6.82 -7.41
N ILE A 291 -16.92 5.57 -7.45
CA ILE A 291 -16.87 4.74 -8.66
C ILE A 291 -18.26 4.62 -9.34
N ASN A 292 -19.36 4.76 -8.59
CA ASN A 292 -20.71 4.63 -9.13
C ASN A 292 -21.28 5.93 -9.70
N ASN A 293 -20.74 7.10 -9.34
CA ASN A 293 -21.33 8.40 -9.67
C ASN A 293 -20.36 9.35 -10.37
N ASP A 294 -19.05 9.22 -10.13
CA ASP A 294 -18.05 10.10 -10.72
C ASP A 294 -17.81 9.75 -12.20
N TYR A 295 -17.70 10.78 -13.03
CA TYR A 295 -17.35 10.66 -14.45
C TYR A 295 -15.84 10.59 -14.64
N ALA A 296 -15.42 9.87 -15.66
CA ALA A 296 -14.05 9.90 -16.18
C ALA A 296 -14.04 10.10 -17.70
N LEU A 297 -12.93 10.63 -18.20
CA LEU A 297 -12.65 10.65 -19.64
C LEU A 297 -11.90 9.38 -19.99
N VAL A 298 -12.62 8.44 -20.60
CA VAL A 298 -12.17 7.09 -20.89
C VAL A 298 -11.45 7.04 -22.22
N CYS A 299 -10.30 6.38 -22.23
CA CYS A 299 -9.53 6.11 -23.45
C CYS A 299 -9.38 4.60 -23.68
N ASN A 300 -8.93 3.87 -22.64
CA ASN A 300 -8.69 2.43 -22.64
C ASN A 300 -8.02 1.95 -23.91
N SER A 301 -6.92 2.57 -24.28
CA SER A 301 -6.23 2.29 -25.54
C SER A 301 -4.76 2.04 -25.31
N LEU A 302 -4.18 1.17 -26.13
CA LEU A 302 -2.79 0.75 -26.00
C LEU A 302 -2.03 0.95 -27.31
N HIS A 303 -0.71 1.13 -27.13
CA HIS A 303 0.31 0.99 -28.16
C HIS A 303 1.22 -0.18 -27.80
N ARG A 304 1.66 -0.93 -28.81
CA ARG A 304 2.65 -2.01 -28.69
C ARG A 304 3.95 -1.59 -29.39
N PHE A 305 5.07 -1.80 -28.72
CA PHE A 305 6.41 -1.56 -29.26
C PHE A 305 7.25 -2.83 -29.15
N THR A 306 8.26 -2.96 -30.00
CA THR A 306 9.25 -4.05 -29.90
C THR A 306 10.65 -3.48 -29.87
N LEU A 307 11.50 -4.08 -29.04
CA LEU A 307 12.91 -3.72 -28.94
C LEU A 307 13.75 -4.78 -29.63
N THR A 308 14.71 -4.32 -30.43
CA THR A 308 15.86 -5.14 -30.81
C THR A 308 16.85 -5.21 -29.64
N GLU A 309 17.76 -6.18 -29.68
CA GLU A 309 18.86 -6.30 -28.70
C GLU A 309 19.63 -4.98 -28.51
N GLN A 310 20.00 -4.30 -29.60
CA GLN A 310 20.70 -3.02 -29.54
C GLN A 310 19.85 -1.92 -28.89
N MET A 311 18.55 -1.89 -29.18
CA MET A 311 17.62 -0.91 -28.61
C MET A 311 17.38 -1.14 -27.12
N HIS A 312 17.28 -2.40 -26.70
CA HIS A 312 17.13 -2.77 -25.29
C HIS A 312 18.37 -2.35 -24.50
N ILE A 313 19.58 -2.70 -24.95
CA ILE A 313 20.82 -2.27 -24.31
C ILE A 313 20.91 -0.74 -24.25
N SER A 314 20.54 -0.05 -25.34
CA SER A 314 20.56 1.42 -25.36
C SER A 314 19.54 2.00 -24.38
N LEU A 315 18.31 1.45 -24.32
CA LEU A 315 17.28 1.90 -23.39
C LEU A 315 17.72 1.70 -21.94
N GLU A 316 18.29 0.55 -21.61
CA GLU A 316 18.85 0.26 -20.28
C GLU A 316 19.93 1.28 -19.90
N GLN A 317 20.87 1.56 -20.80
CA GLN A 317 21.93 2.56 -20.59
C GLN A 317 21.34 3.97 -20.37
N TYR A 318 20.38 4.39 -21.19
CA TYR A 318 19.74 5.70 -21.02
C TYR A 318 18.96 5.84 -19.71
N LEU A 319 18.32 4.76 -19.25
CA LEU A 319 17.64 4.74 -17.95
C LEU A 319 18.63 4.69 -16.77
N ALA A 320 19.83 4.14 -16.97
CA ALA A 320 20.91 4.12 -15.97
C ALA A 320 21.65 5.47 -15.84
N ASP A 321 21.88 6.16 -16.95
CA ASP A 321 22.76 7.35 -17.03
C ASP A 321 22.14 8.66 -16.50
N GLY A 322 20.85 8.68 -16.14
CA GLY A 322 20.23 9.86 -15.52
C GLY A 322 18.71 9.79 -15.38
N PRO A 323 18.08 10.83 -14.78
CA PRO A 323 16.64 10.87 -14.58
C PRO A 323 15.91 11.05 -15.92
N SER A 324 15.44 9.94 -16.47
CA SER A 324 14.60 9.88 -17.66
C SER A 324 13.13 9.91 -17.25
N GLU A 325 12.36 10.82 -17.85
CA GLU A 325 10.95 11.03 -17.51
C GLU A 325 10.08 10.98 -18.77
N ILE A 326 8.87 10.42 -18.66
CA ILE A 326 7.85 10.55 -19.70
C ILE A 326 6.93 11.71 -19.34
N ILE A 327 6.82 12.65 -20.27
CA ILE A 327 5.89 13.78 -20.19
C ILE A 327 4.57 13.37 -20.82
N VAL A 328 3.49 13.61 -20.08
CA VAL A 328 2.11 13.37 -20.52
C VAL A 328 1.49 14.73 -20.79
N ASP A 329 1.26 15.06 -22.07
CA ASP A 329 0.68 16.34 -22.49
C ASP A 329 -0.76 16.13 -22.98
N VAL A 330 -1.74 16.79 -22.36
CA VAL A 330 -3.14 16.80 -22.80
C VAL A 330 -3.45 18.14 -23.48
N PHE A 331 -3.97 18.10 -24.70
CA PHE A 331 -4.21 19.28 -25.53
C PHE A 331 -5.46 19.11 -26.42
N ASP A 332 -5.92 20.22 -27.00
CA ASP A 332 -6.96 20.22 -28.03
C ASP A 332 -6.32 19.87 -29.39
N GLU A 333 -6.85 18.86 -30.07
CA GLU A 333 -6.33 18.38 -31.37
C GLU A 333 -6.30 19.48 -32.44
N SER A 334 -7.20 20.47 -32.37
CA SER A 334 -7.20 21.62 -33.28
C SER A 334 -6.07 22.62 -33.01
N LYS A 335 -5.47 22.57 -31.82
CA LYS A 335 -4.40 23.47 -31.35
C LYS A 335 -3.34 22.70 -30.54
N PRO A 336 -2.55 21.84 -31.21
CA PRO A 336 -1.62 20.93 -30.53
C PRO A 336 -0.52 21.63 -29.73
N ASP A 337 -0.14 22.84 -30.11
CA ASP A 337 0.89 23.62 -29.39
C ASP A 337 0.40 24.18 -28.03
N ASN A 338 -0.92 24.17 -27.79
CA ASN A 338 -1.51 24.70 -26.56
C ASN A 338 -1.81 23.58 -25.57
N ILE A 339 -0.84 23.28 -24.71
CA ILE A 339 -0.96 22.25 -23.67
C ILE A 339 -1.92 22.72 -22.56
N LEU A 340 -2.99 21.96 -22.35
CA LEU A 340 -4.01 22.24 -21.35
C LEU A 340 -3.62 21.68 -19.98
N LEU A 341 -3.14 20.43 -19.95
CA LEU A 341 -2.66 19.75 -18.76
C LEU A 341 -1.36 19.01 -19.08
N GLN A 342 -0.45 18.94 -18.11
CA GLN A 342 0.82 18.24 -18.22
C GLN A 342 1.09 17.44 -16.94
N GLY A 343 1.62 16.24 -17.10
CA GLY A 343 2.08 15.36 -16.03
C GLY A 343 3.44 14.72 -16.35
N VAL A 344 4.03 14.06 -15.36
CA VAL A 344 5.37 13.45 -15.43
C VAL A 344 5.36 12.05 -14.84
N ILE A 345 5.98 11.10 -15.54
CA ILE A 345 6.21 9.72 -15.09
C ILE A 345 7.72 9.51 -14.92
N ASP A 346 8.14 9.10 -13.72
CA ASP A 346 9.50 8.64 -13.44
C ASP A 346 9.64 7.16 -13.81
N LEU A 347 10.64 6.85 -14.65
CA LEU A 347 10.90 5.49 -15.14
C LEU A 347 11.87 4.68 -14.26
N SER A 348 12.40 5.28 -13.18
CA SER A 348 13.41 4.66 -12.32
C SER A 348 13.01 3.29 -11.76
N ILE A 349 11.71 3.05 -11.53
CA ILE A 349 11.20 1.78 -11.03
C ILE A 349 11.50 0.59 -11.96
N PHE A 350 11.59 0.82 -13.28
CA PHE A 350 11.89 -0.24 -14.25
C PHE A 350 13.36 -0.68 -14.26
N MET A 351 14.23 0.06 -13.56
CA MET A 351 15.62 -0.32 -13.32
C MET A 351 15.78 -1.15 -12.04
N TYR A 352 14.69 -1.40 -11.29
CA TYR A 352 14.72 -2.37 -10.20
C TYR A 352 14.56 -3.79 -10.76
N PRO A 353 15.35 -4.78 -10.30
CA PRO A 353 15.27 -6.15 -10.80
C PRO A 353 13.85 -6.73 -10.72
N ASN A 354 13.50 -7.61 -11.66
CA ASN A 354 12.20 -8.30 -11.72
C ASN A 354 10.97 -7.41 -12.01
N VAL A 355 11.12 -6.08 -12.13
CA VAL A 355 9.99 -5.20 -12.48
C VAL A 355 9.69 -5.29 -13.98
N THR A 356 8.52 -5.86 -14.29
CA THR A 356 8.01 -5.99 -15.67
C THR A 356 6.81 -5.10 -15.96
N ALA A 357 6.11 -4.59 -14.95
CA ALA A 357 4.94 -3.74 -15.16
C ALA A 357 4.74 -2.77 -14.00
N CYS A 358 4.28 -1.56 -14.33
CA CYS A 358 3.84 -0.59 -13.36
C CYS A 358 2.66 0.23 -13.91
N SER A 359 1.66 0.46 -13.06
CA SER A 359 0.54 1.36 -13.34
C SER A 359 0.78 2.68 -12.61
N PHE A 360 0.84 3.80 -13.32
CA PHE A 360 1.12 5.11 -12.76
C PHE A 360 -0.16 5.91 -12.60
N ALA A 361 -0.35 6.53 -11.43
CA ALA A 361 -1.31 7.60 -11.22
C ALA A 361 -0.56 8.94 -11.39
N VAL A 362 -0.81 9.61 -12.51
CA VAL A 362 -0.06 10.79 -12.97
C VAL A 362 -0.87 12.05 -12.68
N ASP A 363 -0.36 12.91 -11.81
CA ASP A 363 -0.93 14.23 -11.53
C ASP A 363 -0.85 15.12 -12.79
N LEU A 364 -1.99 15.69 -13.19
CA LEU A 364 -2.13 16.51 -14.39
C LEU A 364 -2.42 17.97 -14.01
N LYS A 365 -1.46 18.85 -14.30
CA LYS A 365 -1.55 20.28 -13.96
C LYS A 365 -1.43 21.19 -15.18
N PRO A 366 -2.08 22.36 -15.18
CA PRO A 366 -1.80 23.40 -16.16
C PRO A 366 -0.31 23.77 -16.19
N PRO A 367 0.32 23.94 -17.37
CA PRO A 367 1.75 24.22 -17.50
C PRO A 367 2.24 25.47 -16.75
N SER A 368 1.35 26.45 -16.53
CA SER A 368 1.64 27.67 -15.79
C SER A 368 1.97 27.44 -14.30
N LEU A 369 1.48 26.34 -13.71
CA LEU A 369 1.72 25.97 -12.32
C LEU A 369 3.00 25.13 -12.13
N LEU A 370 3.47 24.45 -13.19
CA LEU A 370 4.69 23.63 -13.15
C LEU A 370 5.97 24.47 -13.16
N ARG A 371 5.94 25.71 -13.68
CA ARG A 371 7.10 26.63 -13.71
C ARG A 371 7.60 27.10 -12.34
N ARG A 372 6.95 26.75 -11.23
CA ARG A 372 7.42 27.07 -9.85
C ARG A 372 7.98 25.87 -9.08
N SER A 373 8.00 24.69 -9.68
CA SER A 373 8.41 23.43 -9.06
C SER A 373 9.56 22.80 -9.84
N SER A 374 10.71 23.48 -9.91
CA SER A 374 11.96 22.86 -10.34
C SER A 374 12.84 22.63 -9.11
N VAL A 375 12.92 21.35 -8.70
CA VAL A 375 13.97 20.68 -7.90
C VAL A 375 14.24 21.24 -6.49
N PRO A 376 14.11 20.43 -5.41
CA PRO A 376 14.81 20.70 -4.16
C PRO A 376 16.30 20.44 -4.37
N SER A 377 17.06 21.50 -4.63
CA SER A 377 18.52 21.44 -4.55
C SER A 377 18.94 21.19 -3.09
N SER A 378 19.93 20.32 -2.93
CA SER A 378 20.60 19.92 -1.70
C SER A 378 21.13 21.10 -0.83
N PRO A 379 21.52 20.85 0.43
CA PRO A 379 21.40 21.81 1.52
C PRO A 379 22.53 22.84 1.54
N PHE A 380 22.19 24.12 1.66
CA PHE A 380 23.17 25.17 1.96
C PHE A 380 22.65 26.16 3.02
N SER A 381 23.19 25.95 4.22
CA SER A 381 23.79 26.89 5.19
C SER A 381 23.07 28.19 5.60
N PRO A 382 23.20 28.58 6.91
CA PRO A 382 22.37 29.61 7.53
C PRO A 382 22.94 31.03 7.35
N GLY A 383 22.04 31.98 7.09
CA GLY A 383 22.19 33.36 7.53
C GLY A 383 22.39 34.41 6.43
N ARG A 384 21.35 35.20 6.17
CA ARG A 384 21.37 36.67 6.39
C ARG A 384 20.01 37.28 6.06
N LYS A 385 19.44 37.95 7.06
CA LYS A 385 18.33 38.91 6.91
C LYS A 385 18.73 39.98 5.89
N GLN A 386 17.82 40.33 4.98
CA GLN A 386 17.70 41.72 4.54
C GLN A 386 16.27 42.03 4.08
N SER A 387 15.81 43.15 4.61
CA SER A 387 14.50 43.77 4.58
C SER A 387 14.10 44.31 3.21
N SER A 388 12.79 44.29 2.95
CA SER A 388 12.09 45.01 1.87
C SER A 388 12.29 46.53 1.95
N PRO A 389 11.92 47.25 0.87
CA PRO A 389 10.83 48.22 0.98
C PRO A 389 9.85 48.10 -0.22
N VAL A 390 8.57 47.85 0.03
CA VAL A 390 7.46 48.83 0.08
C VAL A 390 7.37 49.73 -1.16
N SER A 391 6.35 49.50 -1.98
CA SER A 391 5.69 50.56 -2.74
C SER A 391 4.18 50.43 -2.63
N SER A 392 3.58 51.53 -2.20
CA SER A 392 2.20 51.77 -1.82
C SER A 392 1.27 51.97 -3.01
N GLY A 393 0.04 51.46 -2.89
CA GLY A 393 -1.03 51.70 -3.87
C GLY A 393 -2.40 51.46 -3.26
N ARG A 394 -2.96 52.49 -2.61
CA ARG A 394 -4.32 52.54 -2.07
C ARG A 394 -5.39 52.28 -3.14
N ARG A 395 -6.39 51.45 -2.83
CA ARG A 395 -7.81 51.80 -3.02
C ARG A 395 -8.68 51.02 -2.02
N ARG A 396 -9.43 51.78 -1.22
CA ARG A 396 -10.46 51.33 -0.28
C ARG A 396 -11.75 51.07 -1.04
N SER A 397 -12.41 49.96 -0.77
CA SER A 397 -13.88 49.88 -0.84
C SER A 397 -14.41 48.85 0.16
N SER A 398 -15.10 49.39 1.16
CA SER A 398 -16.28 48.88 1.88
C SER A 398 -16.32 47.41 2.33
N ALA A 399 -16.35 47.28 3.67
CA ALA A 399 -16.71 46.09 4.42
C ALA A 399 -18.19 45.71 4.30
N SER A 400 -18.45 44.42 4.14
CA SER A 400 -19.59 43.67 4.70
C SER A 400 -19.24 42.16 4.68
N PRO A 401 -19.94 41.30 5.44
CA PRO A 401 -19.39 40.59 6.58
C PRO A 401 -18.83 39.19 6.26
N LYS A 402 -17.97 38.72 7.18
CA LYS A 402 -17.45 37.36 7.33
C LYS A 402 -18.52 36.29 6.99
N ARG A 403 -18.46 35.75 5.78
CA ARG A 403 -18.94 34.38 5.53
C ARG A 403 -17.85 33.44 6.03
N LYS A 404 -18.21 32.62 7.01
CA LYS A 404 -17.47 31.39 7.34
C LYS A 404 -17.15 30.69 6.02
N GLN A 405 -15.86 30.56 5.70
CA GLN A 405 -15.43 29.64 4.65
C GLN A 405 -15.83 28.25 5.13
N SER A 406 -16.91 27.74 4.56
CA SER A 406 -17.21 26.31 4.59
C SER A 406 -16.07 25.57 3.91
N GLU A 407 -15.62 24.46 4.48
CA GLU A 407 -14.67 23.47 3.96
C GLU A 407 -15.08 22.80 2.62
N LYS A 408 -15.98 23.40 1.86
CA LYS A 408 -16.39 22.94 0.53
C LYS A 408 -15.68 23.80 -0.51
N ASP A 409 -14.53 23.30 -0.97
CA ASP A 409 -13.91 23.49 -2.30
C ASP A 409 -12.37 23.42 -2.21
N LEU A 410 -11.84 22.33 -1.66
CA LEU A 410 -10.52 21.85 -2.07
C LEU A 410 -10.72 21.19 -3.44
N ALA A 411 -10.29 21.87 -4.51
CA ALA A 411 -10.38 21.34 -5.88
C ALA A 411 -9.77 19.93 -5.94
N LYS A 412 -10.56 18.95 -6.40
CA LYS A 412 -10.09 17.57 -6.55
C LYS A 412 -8.98 17.55 -7.62
N PRO A 413 -7.84 16.90 -7.37
CA PRO A 413 -6.75 16.90 -8.33
C PRO A 413 -7.06 16.03 -9.54
N ILE A 414 -6.92 16.58 -10.75
CA ILE A 414 -7.08 15.86 -12.02
C ILE A 414 -5.86 14.94 -12.21
N PHE A 415 -6.08 13.69 -12.59
CA PHE A 415 -5.00 12.74 -12.84
C PHE A 415 -5.32 11.73 -13.94
N ALA A 416 -4.29 11.16 -14.56
CA ALA A 416 -4.41 10.07 -15.51
C ALA A 416 -3.86 8.76 -14.95
N VAL A 417 -4.43 7.63 -15.36
CA VAL A 417 -3.85 6.31 -15.12
C VAL A 417 -3.21 5.80 -16.40
N ILE A 418 -1.90 5.53 -16.36
CA ILE A 418 -1.11 5.02 -17.49
C ILE A 418 -0.38 3.76 -17.05
N LYS A 419 -0.54 2.67 -17.79
CA LYS A 419 0.14 1.40 -17.51
C LYS A 419 1.25 1.15 -18.51
N ILE A 420 2.45 0.87 -18.02
CA ILE A 420 3.60 0.45 -18.83
C ILE A 420 3.92 -0.99 -18.47
N CYS A 421 4.03 -1.84 -19.48
CA CYS A 421 4.36 -3.26 -19.33
C CYS A 421 5.51 -3.63 -20.28
N ALA A 422 6.46 -4.43 -19.80
CA ALA A 422 7.52 -5.06 -20.56
C ALA A 422 7.41 -6.58 -20.44
N GLN A 423 7.72 -7.31 -21.51
CA GLN A 423 7.70 -8.78 -21.51
C GLN A 423 8.75 -9.37 -20.55
N ALA A 424 9.90 -8.72 -20.45
CA ALA A 424 10.98 -9.06 -19.53
C ALA A 424 11.49 -7.78 -18.83
N PRO A 425 12.06 -7.86 -17.62
CA PRO A 425 12.69 -6.73 -16.96
C PRO A 425 13.70 -6.05 -17.88
N ILE A 426 13.79 -4.71 -17.82
CA ILE A 426 14.71 -3.97 -18.69
C ILE A 426 16.17 -4.28 -18.33
N THR A 427 16.44 -4.58 -17.06
CA THR A 427 17.76 -4.96 -16.53
C THR A 427 18.16 -6.40 -16.85
N ASP A 428 17.23 -7.24 -17.29
CA ASP A 428 17.57 -8.61 -17.65
C ASP A 428 18.32 -8.61 -18.99
N PRO A 429 19.32 -9.49 -19.16
CA PRO A 429 20.00 -9.59 -20.43
C PRO A 429 18.98 -9.89 -21.52
N PRO A 430 19.13 -9.33 -22.73
CA PRO A 430 18.25 -9.60 -23.86
C PRO A 430 18.31 -11.09 -24.21
N MET A 431 17.50 -11.91 -23.54
CA MET A 431 17.31 -13.29 -23.92
C MET A 431 16.62 -13.30 -25.27
N GLY A 432 17.00 -14.24 -26.15
CA GLY A 432 16.31 -14.41 -27.42
C GLY A 432 14.83 -14.66 -27.15
N ALA A 433 13.98 -13.63 -27.36
CA ALA A 433 12.59 -13.56 -26.90
C ALA A 433 11.66 -14.59 -27.58
N PHE A 434 12.22 -15.58 -28.26
CA PHE A 434 11.51 -16.58 -29.06
C PHE A 434 11.19 -17.88 -28.30
N ALA A 435 11.51 -18.04 -27.01
CA ALA A 435 11.07 -19.23 -26.26
C ALA A 435 9.54 -19.42 -26.26
N PHE A 436 8.75 -18.34 -26.37
CA PHE A 436 7.28 -18.41 -26.54
C PHE A 436 6.82 -18.65 -28.00
N LEU A 437 7.62 -18.24 -28.98
CA LEU A 437 7.33 -18.42 -30.42
C LEU A 437 7.82 -19.77 -30.96
N ASP A 438 8.77 -20.42 -30.27
CA ASP A 438 9.31 -21.73 -30.60
C ASP A 438 8.53 -22.89 -29.97
N ASN A 439 7.69 -22.63 -28.96
CA ASN A 439 6.80 -23.63 -28.41
C ASN A 439 5.59 -23.83 -29.34
N ASN A 440 5.42 -25.07 -29.81
CA ASN A 440 4.38 -25.54 -30.73
C ASN A 440 2.90 -25.33 -30.27
N SER A 441 2.61 -24.46 -29.30
CA SER A 441 1.24 -24.17 -28.85
C SER A 441 0.58 -23.10 -29.73
N ILE A 442 0.01 -23.55 -30.84
CA ILE A 442 -0.55 -22.81 -31.98
C ILE A 442 -1.85 -22.00 -31.65
N ASN A 443 -2.25 -21.85 -30.38
CA ASN A 443 -3.51 -21.21 -29.96
C ASN A 443 -3.34 -20.04 -28.96
N VAL A 444 -2.14 -19.44 -28.87
CA VAL A 444 -1.81 -18.36 -27.92
C VAL A 444 -2.09 -17.00 -28.56
N ASN A 445 -2.91 -16.16 -27.92
CA ASN A 445 -3.02 -14.75 -28.34
C ASN A 445 -1.84 -14.01 -27.70
N MET A 446 -0.76 -13.86 -28.46
CA MET A 446 0.50 -13.26 -28.01
C MET A 446 0.29 -11.93 -27.27
N THR A 447 -0.51 -11.02 -27.82
CA THR A 447 -0.78 -9.71 -27.19
C THR A 447 -1.43 -9.87 -25.82
N ARG A 448 -2.49 -10.68 -25.73
CA ARG A 448 -3.19 -10.93 -24.47
C ARG A 448 -2.31 -11.64 -23.45
N ASP A 449 -1.56 -12.64 -23.87
CA ASP A 449 -0.84 -13.55 -22.97
C ASP A 449 0.47 -12.90 -22.48
N VAL A 450 1.17 -12.12 -23.33
CA VAL A 450 2.27 -11.26 -22.88
C VAL A 450 1.73 -10.18 -21.94
N TYR A 451 0.70 -9.43 -22.33
CA TYR A 451 0.14 -8.37 -21.49
C TYR A 451 -0.40 -8.85 -20.13
N ARG A 452 -0.95 -10.07 -20.06
CA ARG A 452 -1.43 -10.70 -18.81
C ARG A 452 -0.30 -11.25 -17.94
N SER A 453 0.80 -11.72 -18.54
CA SER A 453 1.94 -12.24 -17.78
C SER A 453 2.82 -11.13 -17.19
N CYS A 454 2.75 -9.92 -17.73
CA CYS A 454 3.39 -8.72 -17.17
C CYS A 454 2.93 -8.46 -15.73
N GLY A 455 3.88 -8.39 -14.79
CA GLY A 455 3.63 -8.16 -13.36
C GLY A 455 3.33 -9.41 -12.52
N SER A 456 3.33 -10.61 -13.10
CA SER A 456 3.33 -11.85 -12.31
C SER A 456 4.76 -12.16 -11.88
N LEU A 457 5.03 -12.25 -10.57
CA LEU A 457 6.30 -12.79 -10.08
C LEU A 457 6.50 -14.17 -10.71
N LYS A 458 7.53 -14.32 -11.55
CA LYS A 458 8.06 -15.63 -11.88
C LYS A 458 8.71 -16.13 -10.60
N ASN A 459 7.94 -16.81 -9.75
CA ASN A 459 8.51 -17.49 -8.59
C ASN A 459 9.62 -18.41 -9.14
N GLY A 460 10.85 -18.05 -8.83
CA GLY A 460 12.02 -18.84 -9.18
C GLY A 460 11.97 -20.12 -8.37
N ASP A 461 11.52 -21.20 -9.00
CA ASP A 461 12.20 -22.49 -9.14
C ASP A 461 11.25 -23.43 -9.92
N PRO A 462 11.62 -23.98 -11.09
CA PRO A 462 10.78 -24.93 -11.84
C PRO A 462 10.51 -26.26 -11.10
N ASN A 463 11.06 -26.45 -9.90
CA ASN A 463 11.07 -27.72 -9.19
C ASN A 463 9.96 -27.89 -8.13
N ILE A 464 9.05 -26.94 -7.96
CA ILE A 464 7.82 -27.17 -7.17
C ILE A 464 6.68 -27.46 -8.15
N PRO A 465 6.08 -28.65 -8.15
CA PRO A 465 4.97 -28.95 -9.04
C PRO A 465 3.85 -27.91 -8.82
N LEU A 466 3.45 -27.21 -9.89
CA LEU A 466 2.36 -26.22 -9.92
C LEU A 466 1.07 -26.72 -9.22
N LYS A 467 0.90 -28.05 -9.14
CA LYS A 467 -0.20 -28.74 -8.46
C LYS A 467 -0.15 -28.65 -6.93
N GLU A 468 1.03 -28.69 -6.30
CA GLU A 468 1.17 -28.61 -4.84
C GLU A 468 0.86 -27.19 -4.34
N MET A 469 1.35 -26.16 -5.05
CA MET A 469 1.07 -24.77 -4.69
C MET A 469 -0.41 -24.40 -4.85
N GLN A 470 -1.08 -24.93 -5.89
CA GLN A 470 -2.54 -24.82 -6.06
C GLN A 470 -3.33 -25.57 -5.00
N CYS A 471 -2.82 -26.72 -4.53
CA CYS A 471 -3.44 -27.51 -3.49
C CYS A 471 -3.39 -26.80 -2.13
N VAL A 472 -2.22 -26.29 -1.74
CA VAL A 472 -2.04 -25.50 -0.52
C VAL A 472 -2.95 -24.27 -0.52
N GLU A 473 -3.02 -23.55 -1.64
CA GLU A 473 -3.91 -22.39 -1.78
C GLU A 473 -5.40 -22.78 -1.71
N SER A 474 -5.79 -23.95 -2.24
CA SER A 474 -7.15 -24.46 -2.13
C SER A 474 -7.53 -24.81 -0.68
N TYR A 475 -6.59 -25.36 0.10
CA TYR A 475 -6.77 -25.59 1.55
C TYR A 475 -6.90 -24.29 2.31
N ARG A 476 -6.04 -23.29 2.02
CA ARG A 476 -6.11 -21.97 2.64
C ARG A 476 -7.46 -21.30 2.41
N GLN A 477 -7.97 -21.33 1.17
CA GLN A 477 -9.27 -20.74 0.83
C GLN A 477 -10.45 -21.45 1.50
N PHE A 478 -10.34 -22.76 1.74
CA PHE A 478 -11.32 -23.50 2.53
C PHE A 478 -11.28 -23.06 4.00
N ASP A 479 -10.10 -22.98 4.61
CA ASP A 479 -9.91 -22.59 6.00
C ASP A 479 -10.36 -21.14 6.25
N ASP A 480 -9.98 -20.20 5.38
CA ASP A 480 -10.37 -18.79 5.45
C ASP A 480 -11.91 -18.64 5.42
N ASN A 481 -12.60 -19.47 4.63
CA ASN A 481 -14.05 -19.45 4.54
C ASN A 481 -14.72 -19.99 5.82
N ILE A 482 -14.18 -21.06 6.42
CA ILE A 482 -14.65 -21.56 7.72
C ILE A 482 -14.50 -20.48 8.81
N LEU A 483 -13.36 -19.79 8.85
CA LEU A 483 -13.11 -18.72 9.81
C LEU A 483 -14.01 -17.50 9.56
N TYR A 484 -14.28 -17.16 8.30
CA TYR A 484 -15.24 -16.13 7.91
C TYR A 484 -16.68 -16.45 8.36
N LEU A 485 -17.13 -17.69 8.14
CA LEU A 485 -18.44 -18.16 8.61
C LEU A 485 -18.54 -18.11 10.14
N LYS A 486 -17.49 -18.54 10.85
CA LYS A 486 -17.41 -18.43 12.32
C LYS A 486 -17.56 -16.97 12.78
N LYS A 487 -16.85 -16.04 12.14
CA LYS A 487 -16.94 -14.60 12.44
C LYS A 487 -18.36 -14.08 12.25
N ASN A 488 -19.00 -14.37 11.13
CA ASN A 488 -20.37 -13.92 10.84
C ASN A 488 -21.42 -14.52 11.80
N ILE A 489 -21.23 -15.77 12.23
CA ILE A 489 -22.06 -16.40 13.27
C ILE A 489 -21.87 -15.70 14.61
N SER A 490 -20.61 -15.42 15.01
CA SER A 490 -20.31 -14.74 16.28
C SER A 490 -20.81 -13.30 16.34
N GLU A 491 -20.85 -12.60 15.20
CA GLU A 491 -21.36 -11.23 15.08
C GLU A 491 -22.89 -11.14 14.98
N GLY A 492 -23.60 -12.29 15.07
CA GLY A 492 -25.07 -12.33 15.03
C GLY A 492 -25.69 -11.92 13.69
N LYS A 493 -24.89 -11.89 12.61
CA LYS A 493 -25.32 -11.48 11.26
C LYS A 493 -26.27 -12.49 10.59
N PHE A 494 -26.40 -13.69 11.16
CA PHE A 494 -27.37 -14.69 10.72
C PHE A 494 -28.64 -14.63 11.58
N THR A 495 -29.65 -13.91 11.11
CA THR A 495 -31.02 -14.07 11.63
C THR A 495 -31.69 -15.26 10.93
N VAL A 496 -32.60 -15.93 11.64
CA VAL A 496 -33.29 -17.16 11.19
C VAL A 496 -34.14 -16.96 9.91
N ALA A 497 -34.31 -15.72 9.42
CA ALA A 497 -35.28 -15.35 8.40
C ALA A 497 -34.79 -15.29 6.94
N ASP A 498 -33.50 -15.46 6.62
CA ASP A 498 -33.01 -15.36 5.23
C ASP A 498 -32.51 -16.70 4.65
N GLU A 499 -33.46 -17.52 4.17
CA GLU A 499 -33.16 -18.77 3.46
C GLU A 499 -32.35 -18.57 2.16
N LYS A 500 -32.47 -17.39 1.53
CA LYS A 500 -31.71 -17.05 0.30
C LYS A 500 -30.22 -16.83 0.54
N GLN A 501 -29.85 -16.30 1.71
CA GLN A 501 -28.47 -16.00 2.05
C GLN A 501 -27.73 -17.29 2.46
N LYS A 502 -28.40 -18.19 3.19
CA LYS A 502 -27.91 -19.55 3.47
C LYS A 502 -27.60 -20.35 2.19
N PHE A 503 -28.41 -20.20 1.14
CA PHE A 503 -28.25 -20.90 -0.14
C PHE A 503 -27.02 -20.43 -0.94
N CYS A 504 -26.62 -19.16 -0.81
CA CYS A 504 -25.43 -18.63 -1.48
C CYS A 504 -24.14 -19.12 -0.80
N GLU A 505 -24.14 -19.18 0.53
CA GLU A 505 -22.97 -19.63 1.31
C GLU A 505 -22.71 -21.14 1.20
N THR A 506 -23.75 -21.96 1.04
CA THR A 506 -23.59 -23.40 0.75
C THR A 506 -22.99 -23.65 -0.63
N ARG A 507 -23.35 -22.81 -1.62
CA ARG A 507 -22.78 -22.88 -2.97
C ARG A 507 -21.31 -22.48 -2.98
N ASP A 508 -20.92 -21.51 -2.16
CA ASP A 508 -19.51 -21.13 -1.99
C ASP A 508 -18.68 -22.25 -1.34
N MET A 509 -19.22 -22.95 -0.34
CA MET A 509 -18.54 -24.12 0.24
C MET A 509 -18.32 -25.24 -0.79
N CYS A 510 -19.32 -25.55 -1.63
CA CYS A 510 -19.14 -26.52 -2.72
C CYS A 510 -18.03 -26.09 -3.69
N ASN A 511 -17.95 -24.80 -4.03
CA ASN A 511 -16.90 -24.26 -4.91
C ASN A 511 -15.49 -24.32 -4.29
N ARG A 512 -15.36 -24.37 -2.97
CA ARG A 512 -14.06 -24.53 -2.28
C ARG A 512 -13.66 -25.99 -2.06
N ILE A 513 -14.63 -26.89 -1.90
CA ILE A 513 -14.39 -28.33 -1.71
C ILE A 513 -14.02 -29.01 -3.03
N LEU A 514 -14.64 -28.62 -4.16
CA LEU A 514 -14.37 -29.24 -5.47
C LEU A 514 -12.87 -29.16 -5.90
N PRO A 515 -12.18 -28.01 -5.75
CA PRO A 515 -10.74 -27.92 -5.97
C PRO A 515 -9.95 -28.89 -5.09
N LEU A 516 -10.28 -29.01 -3.80
CA LEU A 516 -9.63 -29.93 -2.86
C LEU A 516 -9.80 -31.39 -3.28
N ILE A 517 -11.00 -31.75 -3.74
CA ILE A 517 -11.26 -33.08 -4.30
C ILE A 517 -10.35 -33.32 -5.51
N ALA A 518 -10.21 -32.34 -6.39
CA ALA A 518 -9.42 -32.48 -7.61
C ALA A 518 -7.90 -32.50 -7.37
N CYS A 519 -7.39 -31.68 -6.43
CA CYS A 519 -5.95 -31.49 -6.23
C CYS A 519 -5.33 -32.40 -5.16
N ASP A 520 -6.11 -32.92 -4.21
CA ASP A 520 -5.62 -33.80 -3.14
C ASP A 520 -6.38 -35.13 -3.08
N PHE A 521 -7.68 -35.12 -2.76
CA PHE A 521 -8.39 -36.37 -2.44
C PHE A 521 -8.42 -37.36 -3.61
N ASN A 522 -8.69 -36.90 -4.84
CA ASN A 522 -8.70 -37.74 -6.04
C ASN A 522 -7.28 -38.12 -6.53
N VAL A 523 -6.24 -37.45 -6.01
CA VAL A 523 -4.84 -37.85 -6.21
C VAL A 523 -4.46 -38.95 -5.24
N ARG A 524 -4.83 -38.83 -3.95
CA ARG A 524 -4.61 -39.84 -2.90
C ARG A 524 -5.43 -41.11 -3.12
N TYR A 525 -6.65 -40.95 -3.63
CA TYR A 525 -7.62 -42.03 -3.83
C TYR A 525 -8.26 -41.90 -5.22
N PRO A 526 -7.56 -42.34 -6.29
CA PRO A 526 -8.07 -42.24 -7.65
C PRO A 526 -9.31 -43.12 -7.83
N THR A 527 -10.39 -42.54 -8.35
CA THR A 527 -11.67 -43.25 -8.53
C THR A 527 -11.96 -43.53 -9.99
N ASN A 528 -12.30 -44.76 -10.33
CA ASN A 528 -12.70 -45.20 -11.67
C ASN A 528 -14.17 -45.63 -11.75
N THR A 529 -14.83 -45.82 -10.60
CA THR A 529 -16.24 -46.21 -10.52
C THR A 529 -17.05 -45.31 -9.60
N ASN A 530 -18.38 -45.27 -9.76
CA ASN A 530 -19.26 -44.46 -8.92
C ASN A 530 -19.25 -44.90 -7.43
N ALA A 531 -18.98 -46.18 -7.16
CA ALA A 531 -18.86 -46.69 -5.79
C ALA A 531 -17.60 -46.13 -5.11
N GLU A 532 -16.46 -46.17 -5.80
CA GLU A 532 -15.19 -45.60 -5.32
C GLU A 532 -15.29 -44.08 -5.11
N PHE A 533 -16.02 -43.37 -5.99
CA PHE A 533 -16.30 -41.94 -5.80
C PHE A 533 -17.16 -41.65 -4.57
N THR A 534 -18.10 -42.53 -4.25
CA THR A 534 -18.95 -42.37 -3.05
C THR A 534 -18.14 -42.58 -1.77
N ASP A 535 -17.22 -43.56 -1.77
CA ASP A 535 -16.29 -43.79 -0.66
C ASP A 535 -15.29 -42.63 -0.52
N LEU A 536 -14.79 -42.08 -1.64
CA LEU A 536 -13.98 -40.86 -1.65
C LEU A 536 -14.70 -39.69 -0.99
N MET A 537 -15.95 -39.42 -1.37
CA MET A 537 -16.74 -38.32 -0.80
C MET A 537 -16.99 -38.51 0.70
N THR A 538 -17.08 -39.75 1.17
CA THR A 538 -17.19 -40.07 2.60
C THR A 538 -15.89 -39.75 3.34
N THR A 539 -14.73 -39.98 2.72
CA THR A 539 -13.41 -39.61 3.25
C THR A 539 -13.21 -38.09 3.26
N VAL A 540 -13.56 -37.42 2.16
CA VAL A 540 -13.55 -35.94 2.03
C VAL A 540 -14.38 -35.30 3.14
N TYR A 541 -15.61 -35.77 3.33
CA TYR A 541 -16.51 -35.27 4.38
C TYR A 541 -15.88 -35.43 5.76
N ARG A 542 -15.34 -36.60 6.08
CA ARG A 542 -14.75 -36.88 7.40
C ARG A 542 -13.55 -35.99 7.70
N GLU A 543 -12.61 -35.90 6.77
CA GLU A 543 -11.38 -35.12 6.97
C GLU A 543 -11.65 -33.61 6.99
N LEU A 544 -12.54 -33.11 6.13
CA LEU A 544 -12.87 -31.67 6.12
C LEU A 544 -13.74 -31.26 7.30
N VAL A 545 -14.62 -32.14 7.81
CA VAL A 545 -15.37 -31.88 9.04
C VAL A 545 -14.44 -31.85 10.25
N ASP A 546 -13.50 -32.79 10.36
CA ASP A 546 -12.51 -32.79 11.45
C ASP A 546 -11.62 -31.55 11.39
N ARG A 547 -11.15 -31.17 10.20
CA ARG A 547 -10.40 -29.92 9.98
C ARG A 547 -11.22 -28.69 10.36
N SER A 548 -12.49 -28.63 9.98
CA SER A 548 -13.39 -27.52 10.34
C SER A 548 -13.60 -27.46 11.85
N TYR A 549 -13.78 -28.61 12.50
CA TYR A 549 -13.92 -28.72 13.95
C TYR A 549 -12.67 -28.23 14.68
N GLN A 550 -11.48 -28.62 14.21
CA GLN A 550 -10.21 -28.13 14.74
C GLN A 550 -10.06 -26.61 14.56
N LEU A 551 -10.37 -26.06 13.38
CA LEU A 551 -10.33 -24.60 13.14
C LEU A 551 -11.32 -23.82 14.01
N ILE A 552 -12.50 -24.39 14.25
CA ILE A 552 -13.49 -23.80 15.16
C ILE A 552 -12.98 -23.85 16.62
N ASN A 553 -12.34 -24.95 17.02
CA ASN A 553 -11.88 -25.19 18.40
C ASN A 553 -10.47 -24.68 18.73
N LEU A 554 -9.63 -24.34 17.76
CA LEU A 554 -8.28 -23.79 17.97
C LEU A 554 -8.28 -22.47 18.78
N ASN A 555 -9.43 -21.80 18.90
CA ASN A 555 -9.62 -20.65 19.79
C ASN A 555 -10.45 -20.96 21.06
N CYS A 556 -10.94 -22.19 21.22
CA CYS A 556 -11.68 -22.62 22.41
C CYS A 556 -10.79 -23.36 23.42
N GLU A 557 -9.64 -23.90 23.03
CA GLU A 557 -8.76 -24.62 23.98
C GLU A 557 -8.03 -23.71 24.99
N ASN A 558 -8.11 -22.39 24.84
CA ASN A 558 -7.69 -21.44 25.89
C ASN A 558 -8.74 -21.21 26.98
N SER A 559 -9.91 -21.86 26.94
CA SER A 559 -10.99 -21.63 27.92
C SER A 559 -11.05 -22.64 29.07
N VAL A 560 -10.04 -23.50 29.27
CA VAL A 560 -10.00 -24.45 30.40
C VAL A 560 -8.71 -24.30 31.19
N ILE A 561 -8.47 -23.11 31.75
CA ILE A 561 -7.65 -22.95 32.96
C ILE A 561 -8.37 -21.98 33.89
N ASN A 562 -8.60 -22.43 35.13
CA ASN A 562 -9.42 -21.83 36.17
C ASN A 562 -9.16 -20.33 36.43
N SER A 563 -10.08 -19.45 36.00
CA SER A 563 -10.45 -18.17 36.64
C SER A 563 -11.63 -17.54 35.88
N PRO A 564 -12.63 -16.91 36.52
CA PRO A 564 -13.77 -16.27 35.86
C PRO A 564 -13.43 -14.87 35.31
N ILE A 565 -12.36 -14.76 34.53
CA ILE A 565 -11.90 -13.50 33.94
C ILE A 565 -11.86 -13.69 32.41
N ALA A 566 -12.63 -12.88 31.68
CA ALA A 566 -12.67 -12.95 30.22
C ALA A 566 -11.26 -12.71 29.61
N PRO A 567 -10.91 -13.31 28.46
CA PRO A 567 -9.60 -13.13 27.82
C PRO A 567 -9.21 -11.65 27.62
N SER A 568 -10.17 -10.80 27.27
CA SER A 568 -9.97 -9.34 27.12
C SER A 568 -9.61 -8.63 28.43
N SER A 569 -10.08 -9.13 29.57
CA SER A 569 -9.70 -8.57 30.87
C SER A 569 -8.29 -8.96 31.32
N VAL A 570 -7.76 -10.11 30.92
CA VAL A 570 -6.35 -10.48 31.21
C VAL A 570 -5.40 -9.61 30.40
N GLN A 571 -5.68 -9.41 29.11
CA GLN A 571 -4.93 -8.54 28.22
C GLN A 571 -4.83 -7.10 28.74
N ASN A 572 -5.95 -6.50 29.16
CA ASN A 572 -5.95 -5.15 29.75
C ASN A 572 -5.15 -5.08 31.05
N ILE A 573 -5.25 -6.10 31.92
CA ILE A 573 -4.47 -6.16 33.17
C ILE A 573 -2.96 -6.19 32.88
N LEU A 574 -2.52 -7.00 31.91
CA LEU A 574 -1.12 -7.10 31.52
C LEU A 574 -0.61 -5.78 30.95
N VAL A 575 -1.36 -5.16 30.03
CA VAL A 575 -1.02 -3.87 29.42
C VAL A 575 -0.89 -2.78 30.50
N ASP A 576 -1.88 -2.64 31.38
CA ASP A 576 -1.88 -1.61 32.42
C ASP A 576 -0.76 -1.82 33.44
N GLN A 577 -0.57 -3.05 33.94
CA GLN A 577 0.43 -3.29 34.99
C GLN A 577 1.87 -3.22 34.48
N ILE A 578 2.15 -3.68 33.25
CA ILE A 578 3.48 -3.53 32.64
C ILE A 578 3.76 -2.05 32.38
N SER A 579 2.77 -1.30 31.86
CA SER A 579 2.89 0.15 31.67
C SER A 579 3.17 0.86 32.99
N LEU A 580 2.40 0.56 34.05
CA LEU A 580 2.61 1.11 35.38
C LEU A 580 3.99 0.76 35.95
N ALA A 581 4.46 -0.46 35.76
CA ALA A 581 5.80 -0.87 36.17
C ALA A 581 6.88 -0.03 35.46
N LYS A 582 6.75 0.22 34.15
CA LYS A 582 7.66 1.10 33.40
C LYS A 582 7.66 2.53 33.96
N TYR A 583 6.49 3.09 34.32
CA TYR A 583 6.41 4.40 34.99
C TYR A 583 7.12 4.40 36.35
N MET A 584 6.90 3.38 37.20
CA MET A 584 7.53 3.31 38.52
C MET A 584 9.06 3.23 38.42
N ARG A 585 9.56 2.46 37.43
CA ARG A 585 10.99 2.43 37.10
C ARG A 585 11.50 3.80 36.65
N ALA A 586 10.77 4.48 35.76
CA ALA A 586 11.16 5.80 35.25
C ALA A 586 11.14 6.91 36.32
N ILE A 587 10.32 6.78 37.37
CA ILE A 587 10.27 7.69 38.52
C ILE A 587 11.41 7.40 39.52
N GLY A 588 11.91 6.16 39.55
CA GLY A 588 12.90 5.68 40.52
C GLY A 588 12.30 4.98 41.74
N ASN A 589 11.01 4.62 41.71
CA ASN A 589 10.36 3.83 42.76
C ASN A 589 10.58 2.33 42.51
N TRP A 590 11.75 1.84 42.91
CA TRP A 590 12.17 0.47 42.68
C TRP A 590 11.32 -0.56 43.42
N ASP A 591 10.82 -0.24 44.61
CA ASP A 591 10.03 -1.18 45.41
C ASP A 591 8.70 -1.53 44.75
N MET A 592 7.96 -0.52 44.28
CA MET A 592 6.70 -0.71 43.56
C MET A 592 6.94 -1.40 42.22
N TYR A 593 8.01 -1.03 41.51
CA TYR A 593 8.39 -1.66 40.25
C TYR A 593 8.65 -3.17 40.41
N GLN A 594 9.46 -3.57 41.40
CA GLN A 594 9.78 -4.98 41.65
C GLN A 594 8.54 -5.76 42.11
N CYS A 595 7.70 -5.15 42.94
CA CYS A 595 6.44 -5.75 43.40
C CYS A 595 5.51 -6.09 42.23
N LEU A 596 5.29 -5.13 41.32
CA LEU A 596 4.43 -5.31 40.15
C LEU A 596 4.96 -6.40 39.20
N LEU A 597 6.26 -6.38 38.87
CA LEU A 597 6.84 -7.39 37.98
C LEU A 597 6.86 -8.80 38.57
N ARG A 598 7.19 -8.93 39.85
CA ARG A 598 7.17 -10.23 40.54
C ARG A 598 5.77 -10.85 40.47
N ARG A 599 4.75 -10.07 40.78
CA ARG A 599 3.36 -10.52 40.73
C ARG A 599 2.92 -10.92 39.32
N LEU A 600 3.28 -10.13 38.30
CA LEU A 600 2.96 -10.46 36.91
C LEU A 600 3.54 -11.83 36.52
N LYS A 601 4.79 -12.09 36.90
CA LYS A 601 5.45 -13.38 36.67
C LYS A 601 4.78 -14.51 37.47
N ASP A 602 4.44 -14.29 38.73
CA ASP A 602 3.82 -15.31 39.57
C ASP A 602 2.40 -15.67 39.08
N GLN A 603 1.60 -14.68 38.67
CA GLN A 603 0.21 -14.86 38.23
C GLN A 603 0.09 -15.36 36.79
N PHE A 604 1.00 -14.98 35.91
CA PHE A 604 0.89 -15.21 34.46
C PHE A 604 2.13 -15.89 33.85
N SER A 605 2.93 -16.62 34.64
CA SER A 605 4.17 -17.31 34.20
C SER A 605 4.01 -18.18 32.94
N ALA A 606 2.85 -18.80 32.76
CA ALA A 606 2.54 -19.65 31.61
C ALA A 606 1.98 -18.89 30.38
N SER A 607 1.75 -17.57 30.48
CA SER A 607 1.13 -16.78 29.42
C SER A 607 2.12 -16.46 28.27
N PRO A 608 1.86 -16.91 27.02
CA PRO A 608 2.67 -16.54 25.86
C PRO A 608 2.72 -15.02 25.63
N MET A 609 1.60 -14.34 25.91
CA MET A 609 1.45 -12.90 25.80
C MET A 609 2.33 -12.13 26.76
N LEU A 610 2.40 -12.55 28.04
CA LEU A 610 3.35 -11.96 28.99
C LEU A 610 4.79 -12.13 28.50
N ARG A 611 5.14 -13.31 27.96
CA ARG A 611 6.49 -13.55 27.42
C ARG A 611 6.80 -12.61 26.25
N PHE A 612 5.85 -12.39 25.34
CA PHE A 612 5.98 -11.44 24.23
C PHE A 612 6.15 -10.00 24.73
N TYR A 613 5.34 -9.55 25.67
CA TYR A 613 5.47 -8.21 26.25
C TYR A 613 6.77 -8.00 27.03
N MET A 614 7.24 -9.04 27.73
CA MET A 614 8.55 -9.01 28.38
C MET A 614 9.69 -9.02 27.35
N PHE A 615 9.53 -9.71 26.22
CA PHE A 615 10.48 -9.64 25.10
C PHE A 615 10.61 -8.20 24.56
N ILE A 616 9.48 -7.53 24.27
CA ILE A 616 9.49 -6.12 23.85
C ILE A 616 10.13 -5.25 24.94
N TYR A 617 9.77 -5.45 26.21
CA TYR A 617 10.35 -4.66 27.29
C TYR A 617 11.88 -4.86 27.43
N ASN A 618 12.37 -6.08 27.24
CA ASN A 618 13.80 -6.36 27.24
C ASN A 618 14.51 -5.70 26.04
N LEU A 619 13.86 -5.62 24.87
CA LEU A 619 14.38 -4.85 23.72
C LEU A 619 14.50 -3.36 24.05
N GLU A 620 13.46 -2.78 24.66
CA GLU A 620 13.45 -1.37 25.09
C GLU A 620 14.56 -1.06 26.12
N LEU A 621 14.93 -2.04 26.95
CA LEU A 621 15.98 -1.92 27.95
C LEU A 621 17.40 -2.23 27.42
N GLU A 622 17.53 -2.58 26.14
CA GLU A 622 18.79 -3.03 25.52
C GLU A 622 19.34 -4.35 26.13
N GLU A 623 18.46 -5.15 26.75
CA GLU A 623 18.77 -6.45 27.35
C GLU A 623 18.70 -7.57 26.29
N TYR A 624 19.50 -7.44 25.23
CA TYR A 624 19.41 -8.27 24.01
C TYR A 624 19.59 -9.78 24.25
N ASN A 625 20.32 -10.18 25.29
CA ASN A 625 20.47 -11.59 25.64
C ASN A 625 19.12 -12.19 26.09
N LEU A 626 18.40 -11.49 26.97
CA LEU A 626 17.08 -11.92 27.43
C LEU A 626 16.03 -11.82 26.33
N ALA A 627 16.16 -10.85 25.42
CA ALA A 627 15.32 -10.79 24.23
C ALA A 627 15.57 -11.99 23.29
N ARG A 628 16.84 -12.42 23.14
CA ARG A 628 17.22 -13.57 22.31
C ARG A 628 16.63 -14.89 22.82
N ASP A 629 16.52 -15.08 24.13
CA ASP A 629 15.95 -16.29 24.73
C ASP A 629 14.49 -16.52 24.29
N TYR A 630 13.71 -15.44 24.13
CA TYR A 630 12.34 -15.52 23.60
C TYR A 630 12.30 -16.04 22.15
N ILE A 631 13.24 -15.60 21.31
CA ILE A 631 13.35 -16.00 19.89
C ILE A 631 13.59 -17.50 19.77
N GLN A 632 14.35 -18.07 20.72
CA GLN A 632 14.70 -19.48 20.77
C GLN A 632 13.57 -20.37 21.31
N THR A 633 12.48 -19.78 21.80
CA THR A 633 11.32 -20.52 22.34
C THR A 633 10.56 -21.25 21.21
N PRO A 634 10.02 -22.47 21.44
CA PRO A 634 9.20 -23.19 20.47
C PRO A 634 7.98 -22.39 19.97
N LEU A 635 7.57 -22.56 18.70
CA LEU A 635 6.47 -21.79 18.06
C LEU A 635 5.13 -21.92 18.79
N ASN A 636 4.83 -23.10 19.30
CA ASN A 636 3.61 -23.38 20.06
C ASN A 636 3.56 -22.66 21.42
N GLU A 637 4.68 -22.12 21.89
CA GLU A 637 4.81 -21.35 23.13
C GLU A 637 4.99 -19.84 22.89
N GLN A 638 5.08 -19.42 21.62
CA GLN A 638 5.20 -18.02 21.21
C GLN A 638 3.82 -17.42 20.94
N ASP A 639 3.69 -16.13 21.23
CA ASP A 639 2.48 -15.38 20.94
C ASP A 639 2.30 -15.22 19.42
N PRO A 640 1.09 -15.42 18.85
CA PRO A 640 0.85 -15.27 17.42
C PRO A 640 1.21 -13.90 16.84
N GLU A 641 1.02 -12.81 17.61
CA GLU A 641 1.43 -11.47 17.20
C GLU A 641 2.95 -11.38 17.16
N GLY A 642 3.62 -11.96 18.17
CA GLY A 642 5.07 -12.06 18.24
C GLY A 642 5.66 -12.83 17.06
N GLN A 643 5.06 -13.94 16.64
CA GLN A 643 5.53 -14.75 15.52
C GLN A 643 5.63 -13.96 14.20
N THR A 644 4.83 -12.91 14.02
CA THR A 644 4.85 -12.10 12.79
C THR A 644 6.11 -11.24 12.64
N PHE A 645 6.81 -10.97 13.74
CA PHE A 645 8.01 -10.11 13.78
C PHE A 645 9.34 -10.88 13.84
N MET A 646 9.31 -12.20 13.89
CA MET A 646 10.51 -13.01 14.14
C MET A 646 10.94 -13.78 12.90
N ASP A 647 12.15 -13.45 12.40
CA ASP A 647 12.87 -14.31 11.45
C ASP A 647 13.62 -15.42 12.23
N LYS A 648 13.56 -16.65 11.71
CA LYS A 648 14.20 -17.84 12.28
C LYS A 648 15.46 -18.30 11.55
N LYS A 649 15.86 -17.64 10.46
CA LYS A 649 17.11 -17.98 9.80
C LYS A 649 18.23 -17.12 10.38
N ASN A 650 19.23 -17.78 10.96
CA ASN A 650 20.57 -17.20 11.05
C ASN A 650 21.18 -17.31 9.65
N PRO A 651 21.24 -16.26 8.83
CA PRO A 651 22.36 -16.17 7.91
C PRO A 651 23.63 -16.12 8.76
N GLU A 652 24.68 -16.79 8.33
CA GLU A 652 26.02 -16.57 8.87
C GLU A 652 26.39 -15.10 8.56
N ILE A 653 26.07 -14.19 9.49
CA ILE A 653 26.29 -12.75 9.37
C ILE A 653 27.78 -12.50 9.60
N GLU A 654 28.55 -12.46 8.51
CA GLU A 654 29.95 -12.06 8.50
C GLU A 654 30.09 -10.53 8.61
N ASN A 655 30.19 -9.99 9.82
CA ASN A 655 30.84 -8.71 10.20
C ASN A 655 30.80 -7.51 9.20
N LYS A 656 29.71 -7.32 8.43
CA LYS A 656 29.39 -6.09 7.68
C LYS A 656 27.91 -5.75 7.88
N CYS A 657 27.61 -5.28 9.08
CA CYS A 657 26.28 -5.03 9.65
C CYS A 657 25.23 -4.41 8.71
N GLU A 658 25.60 -3.49 7.80
CA GLU A 658 24.63 -2.82 6.92
C GLU A 658 24.24 -3.64 5.68
N ASN A 659 25.16 -4.43 5.11
CA ASN A 659 24.85 -5.32 3.98
C ASN A 659 23.98 -6.49 4.44
N ASP A 660 24.30 -7.04 5.61
CA ASP A 660 23.54 -8.14 6.20
C ASP A 660 22.11 -7.69 6.54
N LEU A 661 21.95 -6.46 7.03
CA LEU A 661 20.64 -5.84 7.27
C LEU A 661 19.85 -5.66 5.95
N LEU A 662 20.50 -5.20 4.88
CA LEU A 662 19.85 -5.04 3.57
C LEU A 662 19.36 -6.39 3.03
N ILE A 663 20.18 -7.44 3.13
CA ILE A 663 19.82 -8.79 2.69
C ILE A 663 18.65 -9.34 3.54
N ALA A 664 18.72 -9.18 4.86
CA ALA A 664 17.67 -9.61 5.77
C ALA A 664 16.33 -8.90 5.49
N LEU A 665 16.35 -7.57 5.31
CA LEU A 665 15.14 -6.80 5.00
C LEU A 665 14.57 -7.13 3.62
N ASN A 666 15.41 -7.37 2.61
CA ASN A 666 14.94 -7.81 1.29
C ASN A 666 14.27 -9.19 1.38
N ASN A 667 14.87 -10.16 2.09
CA ASN A 667 14.25 -11.46 2.31
C ASN A 667 12.92 -11.35 3.07
N LEU A 668 12.89 -10.54 4.13
CA LEU A 668 11.68 -10.27 4.89
C LEU A 668 10.58 -9.69 4.00
N CYS A 669 10.90 -8.70 3.16
CA CYS A 669 9.91 -8.01 2.34
C CYS A 669 9.50 -8.78 1.08
N GLU A 670 10.41 -9.51 0.43
CA GLU A 670 10.09 -10.20 -0.82
C GLU A 670 9.61 -11.65 -0.61
N ILE A 671 10.04 -12.32 0.46
CA ILE A 671 9.82 -13.75 0.67
C ILE A 671 8.92 -14.02 1.89
N GLU A 672 9.28 -13.48 3.05
CA GLU A 672 8.67 -13.93 4.31
C GLU A 672 7.37 -13.20 4.65
N GLN A 673 7.38 -11.86 4.59
CA GLN A 673 6.32 -10.96 5.02
C GLN A 673 6.08 -9.82 4.02
N PRO A 674 5.68 -10.11 2.76
CA PRO A 674 5.48 -9.08 1.74
C PRO A 674 4.36 -8.08 2.02
N LYS A 675 3.46 -8.40 2.96
CA LYS A 675 2.38 -7.51 3.40
C LYS A 675 2.79 -6.58 4.53
N LEU A 676 4.01 -6.71 5.08
CA LEU A 676 4.49 -5.86 6.17
C LEU A 676 5.01 -4.52 5.62
N ALA A 677 4.13 -3.52 5.60
CA ALA A 677 4.45 -2.19 5.07
C ALA A 677 5.69 -1.54 5.72
N VAL A 678 5.93 -1.76 7.02
CA VAL A 678 7.07 -1.19 7.75
C VAL A 678 8.40 -1.73 7.26
N GLY A 679 8.48 -3.01 6.85
CA GLY A 679 9.70 -3.56 6.24
C GLY A 679 10.09 -2.81 4.97
N TRP A 680 9.11 -2.56 4.10
CA TRP A 680 9.28 -1.76 2.89
C TRP A 680 9.67 -0.30 3.17
N MET A 681 9.15 0.32 4.24
CA MET A 681 9.57 1.67 4.66
C MET A 681 11.04 1.71 5.10
N LEU A 682 11.52 0.66 5.79
CA LEU A 682 12.93 0.56 6.18
C LEU A 682 13.84 0.38 4.97
N LEU A 683 13.45 -0.48 4.02
CA LEU A 683 14.16 -0.62 2.73
C LEU A 683 14.22 0.70 1.97
N TYR A 684 13.11 1.44 1.91
CA TYR A 684 13.07 2.79 1.31
C TYR A 684 14.14 3.71 1.92
N CYS A 685 14.25 3.75 3.26
CA CYS A 685 15.23 4.59 3.93
C CYS A 685 16.68 4.15 3.66
N ILE A 686 16.94 2.84 3.65
CA ILE A 686 18.28 2.30 3.36
C ILE A 686 18.68 2.60 1.92
N TYR A 687 17.81 2.33 0.95
CA TYR A 687 18.08 2.64 -0.46
C TYR A 687 18.30 4.14 -0.68
N LYS A 688 17.56 4.99 0.03
CA LYS A 688 17.74 6.43 -0.03
C LYS A 688 19.08 6.89 0.53
N ARG A 689 19.55 6.30 1.64
CA ARG A 689 20.89 6.58 2.20
C ARG A 689 22.02 6.29 1.20
N HIS A 690 21.84 5.27 0.36
CA HIS A 690 22.80 4.86 -0.68
C HIS A 690 22.52 5.47 -2.06
N ASN A 691 21.55 6.40 -2.18
CA ASN A 691 21.12 7.02 -3.44
C ASN A 691 20.73 6.01 -4.55
N TYR A 692 20.17 4.86 -4.16
CA TYR A 692 19.72 3.84 -5.12
C TYR A 692 18.27 4.09 -5.55
N GLN A 693 18.09 5.01 -6.51
CA GLN A 693 16.77 5.46 -6.97
C GLN A 693 15.78 4.33 -7.36
N PRO A 694 16.18 3.26 -8.06
CA PRO A 694 15.25 2.19 -8.41
C PRO A 694 14.66 1.50 -7.17
N GLY A 695 15.48 1.23 -6.15
CA GLY A 695 15.04 0.67 -4.88
C GLY A 695 14.15 1.62 -4.07
N ILE A 696 14.45 2.92 -4.08
CA ILE A 696 13.59 3.96 -3.47
C ILE A 696 12.19 3.91 -4.10
N SER A 697 12.12 3.92 -5.43
CA SER A 697 10.84 3.88 -6.16
C SER A 697 10.08 2.58 -5.94
N TYR A 698 10.77 1.43 -5.96
CA TYR A 698 10.17 0.13 -5.75
C TYR A 698 9.62 -0.03 -4.33
N SER A 699 10.43 0.22 -3.30
CA SER A 699 9.98 0.11 -1.91
C SER A 699 8.85 1.10 -1.59
N ARG A 700 8.88 2.32 -2.16
CA ARG A 700 7.77 3.28 -2.05
C ARG A 700 6.49 2.74 -2.66
N TRP A 701 6.58 2.23 -3.88
CA TRP A 701 5.45 1.62 -4.57
C TRP A 701 4.81 0.52 -3.71
N GLN A 702 5.60 -0.33 -3.05
CA GLN A 702 5.08 -1.39 -2.20
C GLN A 702 4.37 -0.86 -0.95
N TYR A 703 5.02 -0.05 -0.10
CA TYR A 703 4.39 0.36 1.17
C TYR A 703 3.18 1.28 0.97
N GLU A 704 3.19 2.18 -0.03
CA GLU A 704 2.05 3.08 -0.30
C GLU A 704 0.82 2.29 -0.75
N ASN A 705 1.02 1.21 -1.52
CA ASN A 705 -0.04 0.31 -1.91
C ASN A 705 -0.62 -0.46 -0.73
N LEU A 706 0.23 -1.03 0.12
CA LEU A 706 -0.23 -1.78 1.30
C LEU A 706 -1.06 -0.90 2.24
N ILE A 707 -0.62 0.33 2.50
CA ILE A 707 -1.38 1.27 3.34
C ILE A 707 -2.71 1.64 2.67
N ARG A 708 -2.71 1.93 1.37
CA ARG A 708 -3.93 2.27 0.62
C ARG A 708 -4.93 1.12 0.59
N GLU A 709 -4.47 -0.12 0.53
CA GLU A 709 -5.33 -1.31 0.57
C GLU A 709 -5.83 -1.65 1.99
N GLY A 710 -5.48 -0.84 3.00
CA GLY A 710 -5.86 -1.08 4.39
C GLY A 710 -5.13 -2.27 5.01
N LEU A 711 -3.99 -2.67 4.44
CA LEU A 711 -3.17 -3.80 4.89
C LEU A 711 -2.05 -3.35 5.86
N PHE A 712 -2.15 -2.16 6.44
CA PHE A 712 -1.23 -1.74 7.49
C PHE A 712 -1.57 -2.48 8.77
N MET A 713 -0.57 -3.13 9.37
CA MET A 713 -0.74 -3.86 10.61
C MET A 713 -0.88 -2.88 11.78
N GLU A 714 -1.99 -2.98 12.50
CA GLU A 714 -2.20 -2.29 13.77
C GLU A 714 -2.23 -3.33 14.89
N ILE A 715 -1.36 -3.14 15.90
CA ILE A 715 -1.42 -3.93 17.13
C ILE A 715 -2.21 -3.10 18.13
N GLU A 716 -3.42 -3.55 18.47
CA GLU A 716 -4.33 -2.78 19.31
C GLU A 716 -3.87 -2.74 20.77
N TYR A 717 -3.37 -3.87 21.28
CA TYR A 717 -3.05 -4.04 22.70
C TYR A 717 -1.56 -4.29 22.91
N LEU A 718 -0.81 -3.22 23.20
CA LEU A 718 0.58 -3.28 23.64
C LEU A 718 0.75 -2.46 24.92
N PRO A 719 1.56 -2.93 25.90
CA PRO A 719 2.01 -2.08 26.98
C PRO A 719 2.69 -0.83 26.42
N ARG A 720 2.48 0.32 27.08
CA ARG A 720 3.14 1.57 26.68
C ARG A 720 4.65 1.37 26.62
N SER A 721 5.24 1.81 25.53
CA SER A 721 6.69 1.77 25.32
C SER A 721 7.40 2.77 26.22
N LEU A 722 8.71 2.58 26.49
CA LEU A 722 9.50 3.60 27.19
C LEU A 722 9.44 4.97 26.48
N TRP A 723 9.36 4.98 25.15
CA TRP A 723 9.11 6.21 24.36
C TRP A 723 7.87 6.96 24.87
N GLU A 724 6.72 6.29 24.95
CA GLU A 724 5.46 6.88 25.39
C GLU A 724 5.47 7.25 26.88
N VAL A 725 6.23 6.53 27.71
CA VAL A 725 6.40 6.87 29.13
C VAL A 725 7.18 8.18 29.30
N PHE A 726 8.23 8.39 28.50
CA PHE A 726 9.01 9.62 28.56
C PHE A 726 8.28 10.80 27.92
N ASN A 727 7.71 10.60 26.73
CA ASN A 727 6.98 11.62 25.99
C ASN A 727 6.20 10.97 24.83
N ASP A 728 4.86 10.98 24.89
CA ASP A 728 3.98 10.42 23.87
C ASP A 728 3.49 11.45 22.83
N PHE A 729 4.25 12.54 22.63
CA PHE A 729 3.95 13.57 21.64
C PHE A 729 3.82 13.00 20.23
N LYS A 730 2.72 13.33 19.56
CA LYS A 730 2.46 13.03 18.15
C LYS A 730 2.56 14.33 17.32
N PRO A 731 3.47 14.42 16.34
CA PRO A 731 3.64 15.60 15.52
C PRO A 731 2.46 15.79 14.57
N PHE A 732 2.24 17.05 14.19
CA PHE A 732 1.26 17.40 13.17
C PHE A 732 1.88 17.28 11.78
N VAL A 733 1.60 16.18 11.11
CA VAL A 733 2.13 15.90 9.77
C VAL A 733 1.06 16.14 8.71
N ASN A 734 1.36 17.02 7.75
CA ASN A 734 0.39 17.48 6.73
C ASN A 734 0.61 16.87 5.34
N THR A 735 1.68 16.09 5.18
CA THR A 735 2.03 15.48 3.90
C THR A 735 1.59 14.02 3.92
N VAL A 736 1.08 13.50 2.79
CA VAL A 736 0.71 12.07 2.68
C VAL A 736 1.90 11.17 2.96
N LYS A 737 3.09 11.57 2.47
CA LYS A 737 4.36 10.88 2.76
C LYS A 737 4.57 10.81 4.26
N GLY A 738 4.47 11.94 4.94
CA GLY A 738 4.72 12.04 6.36
C GLY A 738 3.67 11.30 7.20
N GLU A 739 2.39 11.33 6.83
CA GLU A 739 1.33 10.54 7.48
C GLU A 739 1.61 9.04 7.36
N ASN A 740 1.95 8.57 6.15
CA ASN A 740 2.27 7.15 5.90
C ASN A 740 3.50 6.70 6.69
N LEU A 741 4.57 7.49 6.67
CA LEU A 741 5.79 7.17 7.40
C LEU A 741 5.61 7.28 8.91
N TRP A 742 4.78 8.21 9.41
CA TRP A 742 4.49 8.33 10.83
C TRP A 742 3.77 7.08 11.37
N LYS A 743 2.87 6.45 10.59
CA LYS A 743 2.28 5.15 10.97
C LYS A 743 3.35 4.09 11.22
N GLY A 744 4.37 4.02 10.36
CA GLY A 744 5.50 3.13 10.53
C GLY A 744 6.36 3.47 11.75
N ILE A 745 6.64 4.77 11.95
CA ILE A 745 7.38 5.27 13.12
C ILE A 745 6.64 4.89 14.41
N ASP A 746 5.34 5.16 14.52
CA ASP A 746 4.51 4.84 15.69
C ASP A 746 4.56 3.35 16.02
N LEU A 747 4.42 2.46 15.03
CA LEU A 747 4.54 1.01 15.24
C LEU A 747 5.94 0.62 15.73
N LEU A 748 7.01 1.13 15.11
CA LEU A 748 8.39 0.84 15.51
C LEU A 748 8.69 1.34 16.93
N LEU A 749 8.19 2.51 17.31
CA LEU A 749 8.33 3.06 18.66
C LEU A 749 7.61 2.19 19.70
N ARG A 750 6.38 1.74 19.40
CA ARG A 750 5.60 0.85 20.27
C ARG A 750 6.23 -0.54 20.43
N LEU A 751 6.99 -1.00 19.44
CA LEU A 751 7.74 -2.26 19.47
C LEU A 751 9.14 -2.14 20.12
N GLY A 752 9.55 -0.94 20.57
CA GLY A 752 10.88 -0.71 21.14
C GLY A 752 12.02 -0.69 20.12
N LEU A 753 11.71 -0.62 18.83
CA LEU A 753 12.66 -0.61 17.72
C LEU A 753 13.15 0.82 17.42
N TYR A 754 13.69 1.50 18.44
CA TYR A 754 13.95 2.94 18.41
C TYR A 754 14.94 3.39 17.34
N ASN A 755 15.99 2.61 17.06
CA ASN A 755 16.96 2.94 16.01
C ASN A 755 16.33 2.91 14.62
N PHE A 756 15.44 1.95 14.36
CA PHE A 756 14.70 1.86 13.11
C PHE A 756 13.65 2.98 13.00
N ALA A 757 12.96 3.30 14.10
CA ALA A 757 12.05 4.45 14.14
C ALA A 757 12.80 5.76 13.83
N GLN A 758 14.01 5.94 14.37
CA GLN A 758 14.83 7.11 14.13
C GLN A 758 15.29 7.20 12.66
N LEU A 759 15.61 6.07 12.04
CA LEU A 759 15.98 6.01 10.62
C LEU A 759 14.84 6.56 9.73
N VAL A 760 13.60 6.15 10.00
CA VAL A 760 12.43 6.64 9.26
C VAL A 760 12.09 8.09 9.65
N TYR A 761 12.30 8.49 10.91
CA TYR A 761 12.08 9.86 11.37
C TYR A 761 12.88 10.92 10.58
N PHE A 762 14.11 10.60 10.16
CA PHE A 762 14.91 11.51 9.33
C PHE A 762 14.26 11.83 7.97
N GLU A 763 13.31 11.01 7.50
CA GLU A 763 12.59 11.23 6.24
C GLU A 763 11.43 12.22 6.31
N ILE A 764 10.98 12.53 7.53
CA ILE A 764 9.86 13.44 7.80
C ILE A 764 10.27 14.66 8.61
N ILE A 765 11.51 14.70 9.13
CA ILE A 765 11.98 15.76 10.02
C ILE A 765 11.79 17.16 9.42
N ASP A 766 11.95 17.31 8.11
CA ASP A 766 11.81 18.58 7.41
C ASP A 766 10.35 19.05 7.26
N ASP A 767 9.38 18.15 7.39
CA ASP A 767 7.95 18.48 7.39
C ASP A 767 7.49 19.06 8.75
N LEU A 768 8.33 18.97 9.79
CA LEU A 768 7.99 19.34 11.16
C LEU A 768 8.42 20.76 11.54
N THR A 769 7.64 21.40 12.40
CA THR A 769 8.03 22.69 12.99
C THR A 769 9.28 22.56 13.87
N ALA A 770 9.96 23.67 14.13
CA ALA A 770 11.16 23.67 14.98
C ALA A 770 10.89 23.15 16.41
N VAL A 771 9.68 23.34 16.92
CA VAL A 771 9.27 22.93 18.28
C VAL A 771 9.04 21.42 18.32
N GLU A 772 8.33 20.88 17.34
CA GLU A 772 8.08 19.43 17.22
C GLU A 772 9.39 18.66 17.02
N ARG A 773 10.28 19.17 16.15
CA ARG A 773 11.62 18.62 15.99
C ARG A 773 12.39 18.59 17.30
N TYR A 774 12.29 19.65 18.11
CA TYR A 774 12.97 19.70 19.40
C TYR A 774 12.46 18.62 20.36
N ILE A 775 11.13 18.50 20.49
CA ILE A 775 10.49 17.52 21.38
C ILE A 775 10.88 16.09 20.99
N LEU A 776 10.77 15.75 19.71
CA LEU A 776 11.09 14.40 19.21
C LEU A 776 12.59 14.08 19.31
N ASN A 777 13.47 15.01 18.92
CA ASN A 777 14.91 14.81 19.03
C ASN A 777 15.36 14.66 20.48
N ALA A 778 14.77 15.43 21.41
CA ALA A 778 15.02 15.25 22.83
C ALA A 778 14.67 13.82 23.26
N ASN A 779 13.51 13.30 22.88
CA ASN A 779 13.08 11.96 23.25
C ASN A 779 13.98 10.85 22.67
N PHE A 780 14.34 10.93 21.38
CA PHE A 780 15.31 10.01 20.78
C PHE A 780 16.66 10.04 21.50
N LYS A 781 17.16 11.22 21.87
CA LYS A 781 18.41 11.35 22.61
C LYS A 781 18.32 10.84 24.05
N MET A 782 17.16 10.95 24.69
CA MET A 782 16.91 10.37 26.01
C MET A 782 17.00 8.85 25.98
N ILE A 783 16.33 8.22 25.02
CA ILE A 783 16.33 6.76 24.84
C ILE A 783 17.74 6.26 24.50
N ALA A 784 18.45 6.95 23.60
CA ALA A 784 19.83 6.61 23.22
C ALA A 784 20.87 6.93 24.32
N LYS A 785 20.45 7.49 25.47
CA LYS A 785 21.31 7.91 26.58
C LYS A 785 22.43 8.89 26.16
N ASP A 786 22.17 9.70 25.13
CA ASP A 786 23.12 10.64 24.51
C ASP A 786 22.67 12.10 24.72
N LEU A 787 22.68 12.55 25.99
CA LEU A 787 22.14 13.86 26.40
C LEU A 787 23.18 14.86 26.89
N GLU A 788 24.45 14.47 27.01
CA GLU A 788 25.49 15.27 27.67
C GLU A 788 25.58 16.69 27.07
N TYR A 789 25.49 16.79 25.74
CA TYR A 789 25.61 18.06 25.00
C TYR A 789 24.29 18.55 24.37
N PHE A 790 23.15 17.92 24.67
CA PHE A 790 21.87 18.33 24.06
C PHE A 790 21.42 19.71 24.57
N PRO A 791 21.22 20.73 23.71
CA PRO A 791 20.93 22.08 24.17
C PRO A 791 19.50 22.18 24.72
N ILE A 792 19.33 22.85 25.86
CA ILE A 792 18.00 23.17 26.40
C ILE A 792 17.49 24.46 25.79
N VAL A 793 16.28 24.40 25.23
CA VAL A 793 15.58 25.58 24.70
C VAL A 793 14.45 25.96 25.63
N ASN A 794 14.58 27.13 26.27
CA ASN A 794 13.64 27.58 27.30
C ASN A 794 12.35 28.21 26.76
N LYS A 795 12.37 28.74 25.52
CA LYS A 795 11.18 29.35 24.90
C LYS A 795 11.20 29.16 23.38
N PHE A 796 10.11 28.60 22.87
CA PHE A 796 9.78 28.64 21.45
C PHE A 796 8.67 29.67 21.21
N PRO A 797 8.67 30.39 20.07
CA PRO A 797 7.56 31.27 19.71
C PRO A 797 6.35 30.44 19.25
N VAL A 798 5.66 29.79 20.20
CA VAL A 798 4.50 28.92 19.96
C VAL A 798 3.17 29.66 19.93
N ASP A 799 3.11 30.91 20.37
CA ASP A 799 1.87 31.69 20.55
C ASP A 799 1.00 31.84 19.30
N LYS A 800 1.57 31.59 18.12
CA LYS A 800 0.90 31.67 16.81
C LYS A 800 0.50 30.31 16.24
N LEU A 801 0.88 29.21 16.89
CA LEU A 801 0.55 27.86 16.45
C LEU A 801 -0.78 27.41 17.08
N PRO A 802 -1.55 26.55 16.39
CA PRO A 802 -2.62 25.79 17.06
C PRO A 802 -2.00 24.96 18.20
N ASN A 803 -2.74 24.75 19.28
CA ASN A 803 -2.32 23.97 20.45
C ASN A 803 -1.06 24.50 21.16
N SER A 804 -0.85 25.82 21.18
CA SER A 804 0.32 26.46 21.80
C SER A 804 0.54 26.09 23.27
N ALA A 805 -0.53 25.93 24.05
CA ALA A 805 -0.48 25.51 25.45
C ALA A 805 0.07 24.08 25.60
N GLU A 806 -0.41 23.15 24.77
CA GLU A 806 0.01 21.75 24.74
C GLU A 806 1.48 21.62 24.29
N LEU A 807 1.86 22.30 23.21
CA LEU A 807 3.26 22.34 22.76
C LEU A 807 4.20 22.90 23.83
N ASN A 808 3.78 23.95 24.56
CA ASN A 808 4.56 24.49 25.65
C ASN A 808 4.69 23.49 26.82
N ALA A 809 3.64 22.75 27.14
CA ALA A 809 3.68 21.69 28.15
C ALA A 809 4.65 20.56 27.74
N PHE A 810 4.64 20.12 26.48
CA PHE A 810 5.58 19.12 25.97
C PHE A 810 7.04 19.60 25.95
N VAL A 811 7.30 20.87 25.65
CA VAL A 811 8.65 21.45 25.75
C VAL A 811 9.14 21.43 27.20
N ASN A 812 8.30 21.80 28.16
CA ASN A 812 8.64 21.73 29.58
C ASN A 812 8.85 20.28 30.04
N LEU A 813 8.04 19.33 29.57
CA LEU A 813 8.23 17.91 29.85
C LEU A 813 9.59 17.42 29.32
N ALA A 814 9.92 17.74 28.07
CA ALA A 814 11.20 17.38 27.45
C ALA A 814 12.39 17.98 28.24
N ASN A 815 12.34 19.27 28.55
CA ASN A 815 13.40 19.95 29.32
C ASN A 815 13.57 19.36 30.72
N GLY A 816 12.46 19.11 31.42
CA GLY A 816 12.47 18.47 32.74
C GLY A 816 13.05 17.06 32.68
N ASN A 817 12.69 16.26 31.68
CA ASN A 817 13.22 14.92 31.51
C ASN A 817 14.72 14.92 31.17
N ILE A 818 15.18 15.83 30.30
CA ILE A 818 16.61 15.97 29.98
C ILE A 818 17.42 16.26 31.26
N GLU A 819 17.00 17.27 32.03
CA GLU A 819 17.68 17.65 33.27
C GLU A 819 17.61 16.54 34.33
N TYR A 820 16.48 15.85 34.45
CA TYR A 820 16.35 14.72 35.36
C TYR A 820 17.30 13.58 34.98
N VAL A 821 17.42 13.21 33.71
CA VAL A 821 18.32 12.13 33.28
C VAL A 821 19.79 12.51 33.45
N ARG A 822 20.15 13.78 33.20
CA ARG A 822 21.52 14.28 33.43
C ARG A 822 21.93 14.19 34.89
N ASN A 823 21.06 14.63 35.79
CA ASN A 823 21.31 14.55 37.23
C ASN A 823 19.98 14.54 38.02
N PRO A 824 19.48 13.35 38.41
CA PRO A 824 18.24 13.23 39.17
C PRO A 824 18.30 13.95 40.53
N SER A 825 19.48 14.07 41.12
CA SER A 825 19.69 14.67 42.45
C SER A 825 19.69 16.21 42.42
N HIS A 826 19.86 16.83 41.26
CA HIS A 826 19.86 18.28 41.12
C HIS A 826 18.42 18.83 41.10
N SER A 827 18.22 20.13 41.35
CA SER A 827 16.89 20.77 41.38
C SER A 827 16.47 21.43 40.05
N SER A 828 17.31 21.36 39.02
CA SER A 828 17.12 22.07 37.75
C SER A 828 15.89 21.63 36.96
N TRP A 829 15.45 20.39 37.12
CA TRP A 829 14.26 19.84 36.46
C TRP A 829 12.94 20.26 37.12
N ILE A 830 12.96 20.66 38.40
CA ILE A 830 11.76 20.95 39.22
C ILE A 830 10.94 22.09 38.62
N GLN A 831 11.61 23.17 38.19
CA GLN A 831 10.94 24.34 37.61
C GLN A 831 10.15 24.03 36.33
N TYR A 832 10.62 23.07 35.53
CA TYR A 832 9.96 22.71 34.27
C TYR A 832 8.68 21.94 34.55
N TYR A 833 8.72 20.94 35.44
CA TYR A 833 7.51 20.22 35.84
C TYR A 833 6.51 21.11 36.59
N ALA A 834 6.98 22.03 37.45
CA ALA A 834 6.12 23.03 38.08
C ALA A 834 5.44 23.96 37.05
N SER A 835 6.13 24.28 35.95
CA SER A 835 5.58 25.10 34.86
C SER A 835 4.43 24.39 34.14
N ILE A 836 4.49 23.05 33.98
CA ILE A 836 3.39 22.27 33.40
C ILE A 836 2.10 22.43 34.20
N LEU A 837 2.18 22.34 35.54
CA LEU A 837 1.05 22.50 36.47
C LEU A 837 0.40 23.89 36.43
N SER A 838 1.05 24.86 35.79
CA SER A 838 0.60 26.25 35.70
C SER A 838 -0.01 26.59 34.34
N ILE A 839 -0.04 25.65 33.39
CA ILE A 839 -0.62 25.84 32.06
C ILE A 839 -2.13 25.54 32.13
N GLU A 840 -2.95 26.52 31.79
CA GLU A 840 -4.41 26.38 31.72
C GLU A 840 -4.85 25.88 30.33
N GLY A 841 -5.97 25.14 30.27
CA GLY A 841 -6.61 24.73 29.02
C GLY A 841 -6.08 23.45 28.37
N LEU A 842 -5.42 22.57 29.13
CA LEU A 842 -5.03 21.23 28.67
C LEU A 842 -6.21 20.26 28.80
N GLU A 843 -6.55 19.56 27.72
CA GLU A 843 -7.68 18.61 27.68
C GLU A 843 -7.36 17.26 28.33
N ASP A 844 -6.16 16.72 28.09
CA ASP A 844 -5.65 15.48 28.70
C ASP A 844 -4.33 15.72 29.44
N THR A 845 -4.33 15.48 30.75
CA THR A 845 -3.13 15.64 31.60
C THR A 845 -2.25 14.38 31.62
N PHE A 846 -2.74 13.24 31.10
CA PHE A 846 -2.01 11.96 31.13
C PHE A 846 -0.69 12.02 30.34
N HIS A 847 -0.62 12.81 29.27
CA HIS A 847 0.61 13.07 28.50
C HIS A 847 1.78 13.54 29.38
N PHE A 848 1.48 14.18 30.53
CA PHE A 848 2.46 14.76 31.44
C PHE A 848 2.60 13.95 32.74
N GLN A 849 2.09 12.72 32.79
CA GLN A 849 2.01 11.90 33.99
C GLN A 849 3.40 11.66 34.62
N LEU A 850 4.42 11.33 33.83
CA LEU A 850 5.77 11.06 34.34
C LEU A 850 6.36 12.29 35.05
N GLY A 851 6.32 13.46 34.41
CA GLY A 851 6.84 14.71 34.98
C GLY A 851 6.08 15.13 36.24
N THR A 852 4.75 14.99 36.21
CA THR A 852 3.87 15.31 37.34
C THR A 852 4.18 14.42 38.55
N LEU A 853 4.33 13.11 38.35
CA LEU A 853 4.66 12.18 39.42
C LEU A 853 6.07 12.43 39.96
N ARG A 854 7.08 12.62 39.10
CA ARG A 854 8.45 12.97 39.54
C ARG A 854 8.46 14.21 40.42
N TYR A 855 7.71 15.25 40.03
CA TYR A 855 7.55 16.46 40.82
C TYR A 855 6.87 16.18 42.17
N ALA A 856 5.77 15.43 42.18
CA ALA A 856 5.06 15.06 43.41
C ALA A 856 5.95 14.30 44.42
N PHE A 857 6.69 13.29 43.96
CA PHE A 857 7.62 12.53 44.80
C PHE A 857 8.73 13.42 45.38
N LYS A 858 9.24 14.36 44.60
CA LYS A 858 10.27 15.30 45.05
C LYS A 858 9.75 16.29 46.08
N MET A 859 8.57 16.87 45.85
CA MET A 859 7.93 17.75 46.84
C MET A 859 7.64 17.00 48.14
N LEU A 860 7.24 15.73 48.07
CA LEU A 860 7.05 14.89 49.25
C LEU A 860 8.36 14.67 50.02
N ALA A 861 9.46 14.38 49.31
CA ALA A 861 10.79 14.24 49.92
C ALA A 861 11.31 15.56 50.54
N GLU A 862 10.96 16.71 49.96
CA GLU A 862 11.30 18.04 50.48
C GLU A 862 10.33 18.52 51.58
N LYS A 863 9.34 17.71 51.96
CA LYS A 863 8.29 18.01 52.95
C LYS A 863 7.34 19.16 52.55
N GLU A 864 7.29 19.49 51.26
CA GLU A 864 6.36 20.45 50.66
C GLU A 864 5.02 19.77 50.32
N PHE A 865 4.32 19.30 51.35
CA PHE A 865 3.18 18.38 51.21
C PHE A 865 2.00 18.95 50.40
N GLU A 866 1.69 20.24 50.53
CA GLU A 866 0.61 20.88 49.75
C GLU A 866 0.94 20.95 48.26
N MET A 867 2.21 21.18 47.90
CA MET A 867 2.66 21.18 46.50
C MET A 867 2.63 19.76 45.92
N ALA A 868 2.97 18.74 46.73
CA ALA A 868 2.82 17.35 46.34
C ALA A 868 1.36 16.98 46.07
N ILE A 869 0.42 17.39 46.96
CA ILE A 869 -1.01 17.17 46.77
C ILE A 869 -1.52 17.85 45.50
N ARG A 870 -1.13 19.11 45.25
CA ARG A 870 -1.52 19.83 44.04
C ARG A 870 -1.08 19.11 42.75
N ALA A 871 0.14 18.58 42.73
CA ALA A 871 0.64 17.82 41.59
C ALA A 871 -0.10 16.48 41.42
N LEU A 872 -0.39 15.80 42.52
CA LEU A 872 -1.17 14.56 42.51
C LEU A 872 -2.61 14.78 42.05
N ASP A 873 -3.22 15.91 42.40
CA ASP A 873 -4.56 16.27 41.93
C ASP A 873 -4.60 16.60 40.43
N TYR A 874 -3.49 17.10 39.88
CA TYR A 874 -3.31 17.30 38.45
C TYR A 874 -3.08 15.98 37.68
N ALA A 875 -2.46 14.99 38.33
CA ALA A 875 -2.17 13.68 37.74
C ALA A 875 -3.44 12.89 37.42
N SER A 876 -3.41 12.19 36.29
CA SER A 876 -4.50 11.36 35.80
C SER A 876 -4.58 10.02 36.56
N ASP A 877 -5.81 9.53 36.76
CA ASP A 877 -6.10 8.26 37.44
C ASP A 877 -6.07 7.04 36.48
N SER A 878 -5.95 7.28 35.18
CA SER A 878 -6.02 6.27 34.12
C SER A 878 -4.90 5.21 34.20
N HIS A 879 -5.16 4.02 33.64
CA HIS A 879 -4.18 2.92 33.52
C HIS A 879 -3.55 2.51 34.87
N GLY A 880 -4.37 2.45 35.94
CA GLY A 880 -3.92 2.04 37.28
C GLY A 880 -3.09 3.07 38.06
N HIS A 881 -2.86 4.27 37.53
CA HIS A 881 -2.09 5.32 38.21
C HIS A 881 -2.82 5.89 39.43
N GLY A 882 -4.15 5.77 39.49
CA GLY A 882 -4.94 6.19 40.66
C GLY A 882 -4.55 5.46 41.95
N LEU A 883 -3.98 4.24 41.87
CA LEU A 883 -3.40 3.56 43.04
C LEU A 883 -2.20 4.33 43.59
N VAL A 884 -1.24 4.62 42.72
CA VAL A 884 0.00 5.33 43.07
C VAL A 884 -0.33 6.71 43.65
N LYS A 885 -1.23 7.43 43.00
CA LYS A 885 -1.72 8.72 43.46
C LYS A 885 -2.38 8.65 44.83
N SER A 886 -3.27 7.69 45.04
CA SER A 886 -3.96 7.47 46.32
C SER A 886 -2.97 7.24 47.47
N VAL A 887 -1.99 6.37 47.26
CA VAL A 887 -0.98 6.03 48.29
C VAL A 887 -0.12 7.24 48.64
N ILE A 888 0.41 7.96 47.65
CA ILE A 888 1.28 9.11 47.87
C ILE A 888 0.49 10.28 48.48
N LYS A 889 -0.73 10.53 47.98
CA LYS A 889 -1.59 11.61 48.48
C LYS A 889 -1.95 11.38 49.94
N ALA A 890 -2.28 10.15 50.31
CA ALA A 890 -2.57 9.81 51.69
C ALA A 890 -1.36 10.04 52.61
N LYS A 891 -0.15 9.70 52.14
CA LYS A 891 1.10 9.98 52.87
C LYS A 891 1.31 11.48 53.10
N ALA A 892 1.08 12.31 52.08
CA ALA A 892 1.16 13.77 52.24
C ALA A 892 0.11 14.31 53.24
N LEU A 893 -1.13 13.85 53.14
CA LEU A 893 -2.23 14.23 54.05
C LEU A 893 -1.97 13.79 55.50
N TYR A 894 -1.37 12.62 55.70
CA TYR A 894 -0.97 12.11 57.01
C TYR A 894 -0.03 13.08 57.72
N TYR A 895 1.03 13.53 57.03
CA TYR A 895 2.01 14.46 57.59
C TYR A 895 1.45 15.88 57.82
N LEU A 896 0.39 16.27 57.09
CA LEU A 896 -0.37 17.49 57.35
C LEU A 896 -1.39 17.36 58.50
N GLY A 897 -1.55 16.18 59.10
CA GLY A 897 -2.53 15.92 60.15
C GLY A 897 -3.97 15.79 59.65
N ARG A 898 -4.19 15.73 58.33
CA ARG A 898 -5.51 15.56 57.68
C ARG A 898 -5.91 14.08 57.63
N LEU A 899 -5.94 13.44 58.81
CA LEU A 899 -6.01 11.98 58.96
C LEU A 899 -7.24 11.34 58.31
N LYS A 900 -8.43 11.97 58.40
CA LYS A 900 -9.66 11.45 57.77
C LYS A 900 -9.59 11.43 56.25
N GLU A 901 -8.94 12.43 55.65
CA GLU A 901 -8.75 12.47 54.20
C GLU A 901 -7.69 11.46 53.75
N ALA A 902 -6.65 11.26 54.57
CA ALA A 902 -5.63 10.24 54.34
C ALA A 902 -6.22 8.82 54.38
N GLU A 903 -7.11 8.54 55.33
CA GLU A 903 -7.86 7.28 55.42
C GLU A 903 -8.65 7.01 54.14
N LEU A 904 -9.45 7.97 53.68
CA LEU A 904 -10.26 7.85 52.45
C LEU A 904 -9.40 7.58 51.22
N CYS A 905 -8.26 8.27 51.09
CA CYS A 905 -7.33 8.07 49.98
C CYS A 905 -6.72 6.66 49.99
N LEU A 906 -6.20 6.20 51.13
CA LEU A 906 -5.61 4.85 51.23
C LEU A 906 -6.65 3.74 51.06
N ALA A 907 -7.87 3.93 51.59
CA ALA A 907 -8.98 2.99 51.39
C ALA A 907 -9.40 2.93 49.91
N GLY A 908 -9.40 4.06 49.21
CA GLY A 908 -9.54 4.07 47.74
C GLY A 908 -8.45 3.25 47.04
N GLY A 909 -7.23 3.28 47.57
CA GLY A 909 -6.10 2.46 47.11
C GLY A 909 -6.32 0.93 47.26
N THR A 910 -7.15 0.47 48.19
CA THR A 910 -7.44 -0.97 48.34
C THR A 910 -8.43 -1.51 47.31
N ASN A 911 -9.11 -0.63 46.55
CA ASN A 911 -10.07 -1.03 45.52
C ASN A 911 -9.40 -1.45 44.20
N TYR A 912 -8.10 -1.18 44.06
CA TYR A 912 -7.31 -1.74 42.98
C TYR A 912 -6.97 -3.18 43.38
N ASN A 913 -7.23 -4.17 42.53
CA ASN A 913 -7.03 -5.62 42.79
C ASN A 913 -5.55 -6.01 43.03
N LEU A 914 -4.87 -5.34 43.97
CA LEU A 914 -3.44 -5.37 44.31
C LEU A 914 -3.32 -5.42 45.84
N PHE A 915 -2.84 -6.55 46.35
CA PHE A 915 -2.51 -6.67 47.76
C PHE A 915 -1.18 -5.95 48.04
N LEU A 916 -1.26 -4.79 48.68
CA LEU A 916 -0.10 -4.00 49.11
C LEU A 916 -0.05 -3.94 50.64
N PRO A 917 0.79 -4.76 51.31
CA PRO A 917 0.95 -4.74 52.76
C PRO A 917 1.14 -3.35 53.36
N ASN A 918 1.92 -2.49 52.71
CA ASN A 918 2.19 -1.13 53.17
C ASN A 918 0.95 -0.23 53.15
N VAL A 919 0.00 -0.44 52.23
CA VAL A 919 -1.27 0.29 52.20
C VAL A 919 -2.12 -0.08 53.41
N TRP A 920 -2.22 -1.37 53.70
CA TRP A 920 -2.96 -1.87 54.86
C TRP A 920 -2.30 -1.52 56.20
N ALA A 921 -0.96 -1.56 56.26
CA ALA A 921 -0.22 -1.11 57.44
C ALA A 921 -0.36 0.40 57.66
N GLY A 922 -0.35 1.19 56.58
CA GLY A 922 -0.64 2.63 56.64
C GLY A 922 -2.06 2.94 57.11
N LEU A 923 -3.07 2.21 56.61
CA LEU A 923 -4.45 2.30 57.10
C LEU A 923 -4.56 1.95 58.57
N ALA A 924 -3.85 0.91 59.02
CA ALA A 924 -3.81 0.53 60.43
C ALA A 924 -3.27 1.66 61.31
N LEU A 925 -2.14 2.27 60.90
CA LEU A 925 -1.53 3.39 61.59
C LEU A 925 -2.45 4.63 61.65
N ILE A 926 -3.14 4.96 60.56
CA ILE A 926 -4.09 6.07 60.51
C ILE A 926 -5.28 5.82 61.43
N ASN A 927 -5.91 4.64 61.33
CA ASN A 927 -7.05 4.26 62.17
C ASN A 927 -6.68 4.26 63.66
N LEU A 928 -5.47 3.83 64.00
CA LEU A 928 -4.96 3.87 65.36
C LEU A 928 -4.87 5.32 65.89
N ARG A 929 -4.36 6.25 65.07
CA ARG A 929 -4.29 7.68 65.42
C ARG A 929 -5.66 8.37 65.46
N LEU A 930 -6.66 7.83 64.77
CA LEU A 930 -8.06 8.29 64.84
C LEU A 930 -8.82 7.70 66.05
N GLY A 931 -8.24 6.73 66.77
CA GLY A 931 -8.88 6.04 67.90
C GLY A 931 -9.76 4.85 67.50
N GLU A 932 -9.77 4.47 66.22
CA GLU A 932 -10.54 3.36 65.64
C GLU A 932 -9.78 2.03 65.80
N ASN A 933 -9.47 1.66 67.05
CA ASN A 933 -8.52 0.59 67.38
C ASN A 933 -8.89 -0.79 66.80
N TYR A 934 -10.19 -1.10 66.67
CA TYR A 934 -10.65 -2.36 66.07
C TYR A 934 -10.30 -2.43 64.57
N LYS A 935 -10.63 -1.38 63.80
CA LYS A 935 -10.29 -1.28 62.37
C LYS A 935 -8.77 -1.30 62.16
N ALA A 936 -8.02 -0.65 63.04
CA ALA A 936 -6.57 -0.66 63.00
C ALA A 936 -6.01 -2.09 63.13
N LEU A 937 -6.55 -2.88 64.06
CA LEU A 937 -6.16 -4.28 64.26
C LEU A 937 -6.49 -5.16 63.04
N GLU A 938 -7.67 -5.00 62.44
CA GLU A 938 -8.05 -5.76 61.25
C GLU A 938 -7.14 -5.43 60.05
N CYS A 939 -6.88 -4.14 59.81
CA CYS A 939 -5.97 -3.70 58.76
C CYS A 939 -4.56 -4.26 58.98
N TRP A 940 -4.06 -4.29 60.22
CA TRP A 940 -2.74 -4.82 60.53
C TRP A 940 -2.64 -6.34 60.34
N LYS A 941 -3.67 -7.09 60.73
CA LYS A 941 -3.76 -8.53 60.46
C LYS A 941 -3.71 -8.79 58.96
N TYR A 942 -4.47 -8.01 58.18
CA TYR A 942 -4.49 -8.16 56.74
C TYR A 942 -3.15 -7.77 56.10
N ALA A 943 -2.48 -6.72 56.56
CA ALA A 943 -1.14 -6.34 56.12
C ALA A 943 -0.10 -7.45 56.31
N ARG A 944 -0.24 -8.26 57.36
CA ARG A 944 0.67 -9.38 57.70
C ARG A 944 0.21 -10.74 57.17
N SER A 945 -0.78 -10.78 56.27
CA SER A 945 -1.26 -12.03 55.66
C SER A 945 -0.16 -12.79 54.89
N ASP A 946 0.79 -12.06 54.30
CA ASP A 946 2.01 -12.62 53.70
C ASP A 946 3.24 -12.21 54.54
N PRO A 947 3.82 -13.13 55.33
CA PRO A 947 4.94 -12.81 56.21
C PRO A 947 6.27 -12.60 55.47
N THR A 948 6.34 -12.90 54.16
CA THR A 948 7.57 -12.73 53.36
C THR A 948 7.79 -11.29 52.91
N ILE A 949 6.76 -10.45 52.97
CA ILE A 949 6.82 -9.04 52.58
C ILE A 949 7.07 -8.18 53.82
N LEU A 950 8.19 -7.45 53.81
CA LEU A 950 8.53 -6.51 54.88
C LEU A 950 7.65 -5.25 54.79
N ILE A 951 7.23 -4.75 55.95
CA ILE A 951 6.54 -3.46 56.06
C ILE A 951 7.59 -2.35 56.04
N ASP A 952 7.30 -1.28 55.31
CA ASP A 952 8.16 -0.09 55.19
C ASP A 952 8.60 0.42 56.58
N GLU A 953 9.91 0.67 56.74
CA GLU A 953 10.50 1.16 57.99
C GLU A 953 9.87 2.47 58.43
N GLU A 954 9.47 3.34 57.50
CA GLU A 954 8.84 4.61 57.84
C GLU A 954 7.49 4.42 58.57
N ILE A 955 6.71 3.40 58.18
CA ILE A 955 5.45 3.07 58.84
C ILE A 955 5.72 2.52 60.24
N LEU A 956 6.77 1.70 60.39
CA LEU A 956 7.17 1.14 61.68
C LEU A 956 7.69 2.23 62.63
N ASP A 957 8.46 3.18 62.12
CA ASP A 957 8.96 4.34 62.85
C ASP A 957 7.82 5.23 63.33
N GLU A 958 6.85 5.55 62.47
CA GLU A 958 5.67 6.31 62.88
C GLU A 958 4.78 5.54 63.87
N LEU A 959 4.66 4.21 63.72
CA LEU A 959 3.95 3.38 64.68
C LEU A 959 4.63 3.38 66.06
N SER A 960 5.96 3.40 66.10
CA SER A 960 6.73 3.48 67.36
C SER A 960 6.50 4.77 68.15
N LYS A 961 6.03 5.84 67.48
CA LYS A 961 5.69 7.13 68.08
C LYS A 961 4.29 7.15 68.71
N VAL A 962 3.48 6.12 68.48
CA VAL A 962 2.16 5.99 69.09
C VAL A 962 2.30 5.44 70.51
N ASP A 963 1.81 6.21 71.49
CA ASP A 963 1.85 5.82 72.89
C ASP A 963 0.95 4.61 73.16
N SER A 964 1.56 3.51 73.61
CA SER A 964 0.88 2.24 73.91
C SER A 964 -0.17 2.37 75.00
N ASP A 965 -0.02 3.33 75.91
CA ASP A 965 -0.94 3.52 77.05
C ASP A 965 -2.28 4.14 76.61
N ASN A 966 -2.33 4.75 75.42
CA ASN A 966 -3.53 5.35 74.84
C ASN A 966 -4.34 4.36 73.97
N ILE A 967 -3.85 3.14 73.77
CA ILE A 967 -4.48 2.14 72.89
C ILE A 967 -5.33 1.15 73.70
N LYS A 968 -6.65 1.18 73.51
CA LYS A 968 -7.55 0.12 73.99
C LYS A 968 -7.75 -0.91 72.89
N LEU A 969 -7.03 -2.03 72.97
CA LEU A 969 -7.21 -3.16 72.05
C LEU A 969 -8.50 -3.91 72.40
N TYR A 970 -9.49 -3.85 71.50
CA TYR A 970 -10.71 -4.65 71.61
C TYR A 970 -10.45 -6.02 71.00
N VAL A 971 -10.54 -7.08 71.81
CA VAL A 971 -10.37 -8.48 71.36
C VAL A 971 -11.64 -9.00 70.67
N ASP A 972 -12.79 -8.39 70.96
CA ASP A 972 -14.11 -8.69 70.38
C ASP A 972 -14.72 -7.47 69.66
N VAL A 973 -15.64 -7.70 68.72
CA VAL A 973 -16.38 -6.66 67.98
C VAL A 973 -17.06 -5.71 68.98
N PRO A 974 -16.79 -4.38 68.94
CA PRO A 974 -17.48 -3.44 69.81
C PRO A 974 -18.99 -3.46 69.49
N ALA A 975 -19.84 -3.53 70.51
CA ALA A 975 -21.29 -3.40 70.31
C ALA A 975 -21.59 -2.05 69.64
N SER A 976 -22.25 -2.10 68.48
CA SER A 976 -22.64 -0.92 67.71
C SER A 976 -23.54 0.00 68.55
N ASN A 977 -23.10 1.23 68.81
CA ASN A 977 -23.92 2.31 69.33
C ASN A 977 -24.59 3.07 68.19
#